data_AF-M2NAU2-F1
#
_entry.id   AF-M2NAU2-F1
#
_cell.length_a   1.000
_cell.length_b   1.000
_cell.length_c   1.000
_cell.angle_alpha   90.00
_cell.angle_beta   90.00
_cell.angle_gamma   90.00
#
_symmetry.space_group_name_H-M   'P 1'
#
loop_
_entity.id
_entity.type
_entity.pdbx_description
1 polymer ?
#
loop_
_entity_poly.entity_id
_entity_poly.type
_entity_poly.pdbx_seq_one_letter_code
_entity_poly.pdbx_strand_id
1 'polypeptide(L)'
;MTSYFNERVKSPTADGSSLLSPTTPSTATAPRSNALQNRITSVLSASYADLEIRDALSILDERELQNTAETRRNLRLDVQQELVQCNGEIVRDFGKVAEQLQRIGASIQRLNDTCTELRKHVGAANRETGPMLDEARAILAEKQQVEKKQRLLDAFRAHFVVSDAELSILTASTEPVNDDFFRVLTRVKRIHHDSQVLLGSENQRLGLEILEQTSRQLSAAFQKLYRWVQREFKSLDLENPQISAAIRRALRVLAERPTLFENSLDFFAEARESVVSNSFYSALTGRPTDPDHPVMGKAIELSAHDPLRYVSDMLAWAHSATVSEREALEVLFISEGDEIAKSIQAGIESEPWSRTDDADGKTPFDGRKALNELVDRDLTGVLSQLRQRTEQVIQSHEDSTLSYKIANLVTFYCNIFSALLGPQSAIVDALRPLSDTAMRNFRSIMRNNVLNLQTDLVISPDDLTPPDFLTEALQTLTALMKSYDTSAVAADRAQRIAGFQPILQEALDPFLVGCENITKRLRTPNSHIFALNCLLTTQDTLRQYAFADRSEELRPRIREHEDQLSNAMHDWFLRQSGLDRLLTSVTTLHDLASSYKDPKQLASIAQQLDSFLPAATEDARTYLGQLEDRTLARRIVETAAERFCEDFEEMEQLIVEADEVRAKQVNGEAGTEDEEEVWLREVFPRTGDEIRVLLS
;
A
#
# COMPACT_ATOMS: atom_id res chain seq x y z
N MET A 1 -16.16 -41.27 73.55
CA MET A 1 -16.24 -40.22 74.59
C MET A 1 -17.59 -40.33 75.26
N THR A 2 -17.58 -40.59 76.58
CA THR A 2 -18.63 -40.33 77.61
C THR A 2 -20.06 -40.86 77.33
N SER A 3 -20.46 -42.03 77.87
CA SER A 3 -20.99 -42.32 79.23
C SER A 3 -22.53 -42.49 79.17
N TYR A 4 -23.26 -43.40 79.81
CA TYR A 4 -23.10 -44.15 81.06
C TYR A 4 -23.80 -45.53 80.97
N PHE A 5 -23.18 -46.52 81.61
CA PHE A 5 -23.64 -47.90 81.81
C PHE A 5 -24.78 -47.98 82.85
N ASN A 6 -25.68 -48.96 82.70
CA ASN A 6 -26.72 -49.27 83.68
C ASN A 6 -26.24 -50.36 84.65
N GLU A 7 -26.45 -50.13 85.93
CA GLU A 7 -26.00 -50.94 87.07
C GLU A 7 -26.85 -52.20 87.32
N ARG A 8 -26.16 -53.23 87.80
CA ARG A 8 -26.68 -54.36 88.59
C ARG A 8 -26.96 -53.87 90.02
N VAL A 9 -28.02 -54.37 90.67
CA VAL A 9 -27.94 -54.89 92.05
C VAL A 9 -28.94 -56.04 92.24
N LYS A 10 -28.46 -57.15 92.82
CA LYS A 10 -29.20 -58.29 93.39
C LYS A 10 -29.13 -58.20 94.92
N SER A 11 -30.03 -58.94 95.58
CA SER A 11 -30.00 -59.52 96.96
C SER A 11 -30.94 -58.86 98.00
N PRO A 12 -31.24 -59.51 99.16
CA PRO A 12 -31.85 -60.85 99.31
C PRO A 12 -32.90 -60.98 100.47
N THR A 13 -33.53 -62.16 100.50
CA THR A 13 -34.17 -62.97 101.60
C THR A 13 -34.32 -62.48 103.05
N ALA A 14 -35.49 -62.82 103.65
CA ALA A 14 -35.81 -63.27 105.04
C ALA A 14 -37.25 -62.82 105.39
N ASP A 15 -38.09 -63.38 106.27
CA ASP A 15 -38.33 -64.70 106.90
C ASP A 15 -39.66 -64.54 107.71
N GLY A 16 -40.37 -65.63 108.05
CA GLY A 16 -41.47 -65.66 109.05
C GLY A 16 -42.83 -66.14 108.50
N SER A 17 -43.21 -67.43 108.51
CA SER A 17 -43.71 -68.25 109.65
C SER A 17 -45.10 -67.77 110.16
N SER A 18 -46.13 -68.57 110.52
CA SER A 18 -46.40 -70.01 110.60
C SER A 18 -47.83 -70.21 111.18
N LEU A 19 -48.45 -71.41 110.99
CA LEU A 19 -49.46 -72.07 111.87
C LEU A 19 -50.94 -71.55 111.83
N LEU A 20 -52.05 -72.30 112.02
CA LEU A 20 -52.40 -73.70 112.39
C LEU A 20 -53.93 -73.88 112.21
N SER A 21 -54.40 -75.08 111.85
CA SER A 21 -55.79 -75.60 112.03
C SER A 21 -56.13 -75.75 113.55
N PRO A 22 -57.36 -76.09 114.05
CA PRO A 22 -57.93 -77.44 113.85
C PRO A 22 -59.46 -77.71 114.10
N THR A 23 -59.92 -78.86 113.58
CA THR A 23 -60.80 -79.94 114.11
C THR A 23 -62.10 -79.73 114.94
N THR A 24 -63.12 -80.47 114.50
CA THR A 24 -64.34 -81.05 115.15
C THR A 24 -64.05 -81.84 116.46
N PRO A 25 -65.01 -82.10 117.41
CA PRO A 25 -66.01 -83.19 117.37
C PRO A 25 -67.31 -82.98 118.22
N SER A 26 -68.48 -83.55 117.89
CA SER A 26 -69.09 -84.87 118.26
C SER A 26 -69.55 -85.13 119.72
N THR A 27 -70.77 -85.69 119.81
CA THR A 27 -71.36 -86.64 120.79
C THR A 27 -72.27 -86.23 121.97
N ALA A 28 -73.46 -86.85 121.96
CA ALA A 28 -74.13 -87.64 123.03
C ALA A 28 -74.99 -87.01 124.16
N THR A 29 -76.32 -87.23 124.02
CA THR A 29 -77.38 -87.72 124.95
C THR A 29 -77.41 -87.47 126.48
N ALA A 30 -78.54 -86.83 126.89
CA ALA A 30 -79.38 -86.94 128.12
C ALA A 30 -78.94 -86.27 129.45
N PRO A 31 -79.85 -85.90 130.42
CA PRO A 31 -81.32 -85.75 130.42
C PRO A 31 -81.81 -84.32 130.83
N ARG A 32 -83.13 -84.07 130.76
CA ARG A 32 -83.78 -82.77 130.98
C ARG A 32 -84.10 -82.50 132.48
N SER A 33 -83.61 -81.39 133.06
CA SER A 33 -84.34 -80.57 134.07
C SER A 33 -83.62 -79.34 134.68
N ASN A 34 -82.35 -79.00 134.35
CA ASN A 34 -81.63 -77.87 134.99
C ASN A 34 -81.29 -76.64 134.11
N ALA A 35 -81.90 -76.45 132.93
CA ALA A 35 -81.48 -75.44 131.96
C ALA A 35 -81.91 -73.97 132.25
N LEU A 36 -82.99 -73.76 133.02
CA LEU A 36 -83.57 -72.43 133.23
C LEU A 36 -82.82 -71.63 134.29
N GLN A 37 -82.31 -72.32 135.32
CA GLN A 37 -81.55 -71.73 136.41
C GLN A 37 -80.20 -71.18 135.93
N ASN A 38 -79.50 -71.92 135.05
CA ASN A 38 -78.24 -71.45 134.45
C ASN A 38 -78.42 -70.23 133.52
N ARG A 39 -79.56 -70.10 132.84
CA ARG A 39 -79.85 -68.92 132.01
C ARG A 39 -80.09 -67.66 132.83
N ILE A 40 -80.76 -67.78 133.98
CA ILE A 40 -80.99 -66.64 134.88
C ILE A 40 -79.68 -66.17 135.50
N THR A 41 -78.82 -67.10 135.93
CA THR A 41 -77.49 -66.75 136.47
C THR A 41 -76.60 -66.08 135.41
N SER A 42 -76.68 -66.52 134.14
CA SER A 42 -75.93 -65.94 133.03
C SER A 42 -76.38 -64.52 132.64
N VAL A 43 -77.67 -64.20 132.79
CA VAL A 43 -78.20 -62.86 132.48
C VAL A 43 -77.85 -61.87 133.60
N LEU A 44 -77.86 -62.32 134.86
CA LEU A 44 -77.47 -61.51 136.00
C LEU A 44 -75.96 -61.29 136.10
N SER A 45 -75.15 -62.16 135.48
CA SER A 45 -73.69 -62.00 135.40
C SER A 45 -73.20 -61.14 134.22
N ALA A 46 -74.09 -60.67 133.35
CA ALA A 46 -73.71 -59.79 132.24
C ALA A 46 -73.50 -58.36 132.76
N SER A 47 -72.31 -57.80 132.50
CA SER A 47 -71.90 -56.47 132.95
C SER A 47 -72.66 -55.37 132.21
N TYR A 48 -73.28 -54.44 132.94
CA TYR A 48 -74.04 -53.29 132.40
C TYR A 48 -73.17 -52.18 131.75
N ALA A 49 -71.86 -52.41 131.59
CA ALA A 49 -70.90 -51.44 131.06
C ALA A 49 -70.49 -51.69 129.60
N ASP A 50 -71.03 -52.72 128.94
CA ASP A 50 -70.64 -53.09 127.58
C ASP A 50 -71.35 -52.20 126.53
N LEU A 51 -70.55 -51.42 125.77
CA LEU A 51 -71.04 -50.45 124.78
C LEU A 51 -71.71 -51.15 123.60
N GLU A 52 -71.24 -52.33 123.20
CA GLU A 52 -71.83 -53.11 122.11
C GLU A 52 -73.21 -53.64 122.50
N ILE A 53 -73.40 -54.03 123.77
CA ILE A 53 -74.70 -54.45 124.28
C ILE A 53 -75.66 -53.24 124.37
N ARG A 54 -75.16 -52.07 124.78
CA ARG A 54 -75.95 -50.83 124.80
C ARG A 54 -76.37 -50.39 123.41
N ASP A 55 -75.46 -50.42 122.45
CA ASP A 55 -75.76 -50.03 121.07
C ASP A 55 -76.68 -51.07 120.41
N ALA A 56 -76.49 -52.36 120.65
CA ALA A 56 -77.43 -53.39 120.23
C ALA A 56 -78.82 -53.22 120.87
N LEU A 57 -78.89 -52.84 122.15
CA LEU A 57 -80.13 -52.49 122.83
C LEU A 57 -80.76 -51.21 122.26
N SER A 58 -79.97 -50.21 121.87
CA SER A 58 -80.46 -48.99 121.23
C SER A 58 -81.05 -49.26 119.85
N ILE A 59 -80.42 -50.12 119.06
CA ILE A 59 -80.92 -50.58 117.76
C ILE A 59 -82.18 -51.45 117.94
N LEU A 60 -82.30 -52.16 119.06
CA LEU A 60 -83.51 -52.89 119.43
C LEU A 60 -84.64 -51.97 119.92
N ASP A 61 -84.31 -50.88 120.59
CA ASP A 61 -85.25 -49.85 121.10
C ASP A 61 -85.78 -48.98 119.96
N GLU A 62 -84.93 -48.56 119.01
CA GLU A 62 -85.32 -47.87 117.78
C GLU A 62 -86.27 -48.70 116.90
N ARG A 63 -86.33 -50.02 117.11
CA ARG A 63 -87.22 -50.93 116.39
C ARG A 63 -88.63 -51.05 116.99
N GLU A 64 -88.94 -50.37 118.11
CA GLU A 64 -90.27 -50.28 118.75
C GLU A 64 -91.03 -51.63 118.86
N LEU A 65 -90.33 -52.69 119.25
CA LEU A 65 -90.87 -54.06 119.18
C LEU A 65 -91.90 -54.35 120.29
N GLN A 66 -93.10 -54.81 119.92
CA GLN A 66 -94.09 -55.31 120.88
C GLN A 66 -93.84 -56.79 121.23
N ASN A 67 -93.90 -57.11 122.53
CA ASN A 67 -93.55 -58.44 123.08
C ASN A 67 -94.68 -59.47 122.90
N THR A 68 -94.90 -59.89 121.66
CA THR A 68 -95.78 -61.00 121.30
C THR A 68 -94.96 -62.28 121.11
N ALA A 69 -95.64 -63.44 121.08
CA ALA A 69 -94.96 -64.74 120.90
C ALA A 69 -94.32 -64.92 119.51
N GLU A 70 -94.82 -64.16 118.51
CA GLU A 70 -94.36 -64.22 117.12
C GLU A 70 -93.08 -63.41 116.90
N THR A 71 -92.99 -62.18 117.44
CA THR A 71 -91.79 -61.32 117.34
C THR A 71 -90.57 -61.96 118.02
N ARG A 72 -90.76 -62.65 119.15
CA ARG A 72 -89.68 -63.40 119.84
C ARG A 72 -89.09 -64.56 119.03
N ARG A 73 -89.85 -65.15 118.10
CA ARG A 73 -89.37 -66.25 117.24
C ARG A 73 -88.69 -65.75 115.97
N ASN A 74 -89.14 -64.62 115.43
CA ASN A 74 -88.73 -64.17 114.10
C ASN A 74 -87.62 -63.11 114.09
N LEU A 75 -87.39 -62.38 115.20
CA LEU A 75 -86.39 -61.30 115.25
C LEU A 75 -84.99 -61.70 114.76
N ARG A 76 -84.51 -62.90 115.14
CA ARG A 76 -83.19 -63.38 114.67
C ARG A 76 -83.18 -63.68 113.17
N LEU A 77 -84.29 -64.19 112.64
CA LEU A 77 -84.43 -64.47 111.20
C LEU A 77 -84.47 -63.17 110.41
N ASP A 78 -85.23 -62.18 110.88
CA ASP A 78 -85.36 -60.87 110.20
C ASP A 78 -84.03 -60.12 110.16
N VAL A 79 -83.31 -60.06 111.30
CA VAL A 79 -81.96 -59.45 111.34
C VAL A 79 -80.97 -60.19 110.44
N GLN A 80 -81.02 -61.52 110.39
CA GLN A 80 -80.16 -62.28 109.47
C GLN A 80 -80.53 -62.05 108.01
N GLN A 81 -81.80 -61.89 107.69
CA GLN A 81 -82.27 -61.61 106.33
C GLN A 81 -81.83 -60.24 105.84
N GLU A 82 -81.94 -59.20 106.67
CA GLU A 82 -81.45 -57.85 106.33
C GLU A 82 -79.93 -57.83 106.11
N LEU A 83 -79.17 -58.52 106.95
CA LEU A 83 -77.71 -58.56 106.86
C LEU A 83 -77.25 -59.29 105.59
N VAL A 84 -77.95 -60.37 105.22
CA VAL A 84 -77.75 -61.06 103.93
C VAL A 84 -78.13 -60.15 102.75
N GLN A 85 -79.18 -59.34 102.89
CA GLN A 85 -79.61 -58.42 101.84
C GLN A 85 -78.60 -57.28 101.61
N CYS A 86 -78.14 -56.62 102.68
CA CYS A 86 -77.10 -55.59 102.60
C CYS A 86 -75.79 -56.14 102.02
N ASN A 87 -75.33 -57.31 102.48
CA ASN A 87 -74.13 -57.94 101.91
C ASN A 87 -74.35 -58.34 100.45
N GLY A 88 -75.56 -58.78 100.08
CA GLY A 88 -75.94 -59.08 98.70
C GLY A 88 -75.93 -57.85 97.78
N GLU A 89 -76.29 -56.67 98.29
CA GLU A 89 -76.21 -55.40 97.56
C GLU A 89 -74.75 -54.98 97.32
N ILE A 90 -73.90 -55.06 98.35
CA ILE A 90 -72.47 -54.72 98.22
C ILE A 90 -71.77 -55.63 97.20
N VAL A 91 -72.01 -56.95 97.24
CA VAL A 91 -71.42 -57.90 96.28
C VAL A 91 -71.90 -57.60 94.84
N ARG A 92 -73.16 -57.20 94.69
CA ARG A 92 -73.72 -56.83 93.37
C ARG A 92 -73.03 -55.59 92.80
N ASP A 93 -72.76 -54.58 93.63
CA ASP A 93 -72.09 -53.37 93.19
C ASP A 93 -70.58 -53.59 92.93
N PHE A 94 -69.89 -54.38 93.74
CA PHE A 94 -68.51 -54.80 93.43
C PHE A 94 -68.42 -55.66 92.16
N GLY A 95 -69.44 -56.47 91.87
CA GLY A 95 -69.54 -57.22 90.61
C GLY A 95 -69.53 -56.31 89.38
N LYS A 96 -70.28 -55.20 89.42
CA LYS A 96 -70.28 -54.20 88.33
C LYS A 96 -68.90 -53.57 88.14
N VAL A 97 -68.17 -53.30 89.23
CA VAL A 97 -66.81 -52.72 89.14
C VAL A 97 -65.82 -53.73 88.58
N ALA A 98 -65.90 -55.01 88.96
CA ALA A 98 -65.07 -56.08 88.42
C ALA A 98 -65.30 -56.27 86.91
N GLU A 99 -66.55 -56.23 86.44
CA GLU A 99 -66.87 -56.29 85.01
C GLU A 99 -66.28 -55.12 84.22
N GLN A 100 -66.33 -53.89 84.76
CA GLN A 100 -65.72 -52.73 84.12
C GLN A 100 -64.18 -52.85 84.04
N LEU A 101 -63.53 -53.33 85.10
CA LEU A 101 -62.09 -53.61 85.10
C LEU A 101 -61.72 -54.68 84.07
N GLN A 102 -62.53 -55.73 83.93
CA GLN A 102 -62.30 -56.78 82.94
C GLN A 102 -62.48 -56.26 81.50
N ARG A 103 -63.45 -55.36 81.28
CA ARG A 103 -63.67 -54.70 79.98
C ARG A 103 -62.52 -53.76 79.61
N ILE A 104 -61.97 -53.02 80.58
CA ILE A 104 -60.79 -52.17 80.38
C ILE A 104 -59.57 -53.05 80.07
N GLY A 105 -59.36 -54.13 80.82
CA GLY A 105 -58.30 -55.11 80.55
C GLY A 105 -58.37 -55.67 79.12
N ALA A 106 -59.56 -56.09 78.68
CA ALA A 106 -59.78 -56.56 77.30
C ALA A 106 -59.52 -55.46 76.26
N SER A 107 -59.85 -54.20 76.56
CA SER A 107 -59.62 -53.07 75.65
C SER A 107 -58.13 -52.72 75.53
N ILE A 108 -57.38 -52.77 76.63
CA ILE A 108 -55.92 -52.59 76.65
C ILE A 108 -55.24 -53.72 75.88
N GLN A 109 -55.71 -54.95 76.04
CA GLN A 109 -55.15 -56.10 75.32
C GLN A 109 -55.37 -55.97 73.81
N ARG A 110 -56.59 -55.59 73.37
CA ARG A 110 -56.85 -55.28 71.95
C ARG A 110 -55.99 -54.13 71.43
N LEU A 111 -55.79 -53.07 72.22
CA LEU A 111 -54.91 -51.96 71.83
C LEU A 111 -53.47 -52.44 71.67
N ASN A 112 -52.97 -53.25 72.60
CA ASN A 112 -51.63 -53.80 72.52
C ASN A 112 -51.47 -54.71 71.30
N ASP A 113 -52.44 -55.59 71.04
CA ASP A 113 -52.44 -56.46 69.88
C ASP A 113 -52.42 -55.65 68.57
N THR A 114 -53.29 -54.64 68.44
CA THR A 114 -53.28 -53.73 67.27
C THR A 114 -51.99 -52.92 67.14
N CYS A 115 -51.37 -52.46 68.23
CA CYS A 115 -50.07 -51.80 68.18
C CYS A 115 -48.95 -52.76 67.73
N THR A 116 -48.97 -54.02 68.15
CA THR A 116 -47.99 -55.03 67.70
C THR A 116 -48.17 -55.36 66.22
N GLU A 117 -49.42 -55.45 65.76
CA GLU A 117 -49.75 -55.68 64.35
C GLU A 117 -49.33 -54.49 63.47
N LEU A 118 -49.61 -53.26 63.91
CA LEU A 118 -49.13 -52.03 63.25
C LEU A 118 -47.60 -51.99 63.16
N ARG A 119 -46.87 -52.31 64.24
CA ARG A 119 -45.41 -52.36 64.20
C ARG A 119 -44.89 -53.42 63.22
N LYS A 120 -45.57 -54.57 63.13
CA LYS A 120 -45.22 -55.62 62.17
C LYS A 120 -45.45 -55.15 60.73
N HIS A 121 -46.58 -54.50 60.45
CA HIS A 121 -46.87 -53.93 59.13
C HIS A 121 -45.91 -52.80 58.75
N VAL A 122 -45.60 -51.89 59.67
CA VAL A 122 -44.62 -50.82 59.44
C VAL A 122 -43.22 -51.41 59.22
N GLY A 123 -42.82 -52.42 59.99
CA GLY A 123 -41.54 -53.10 59.82
C GLY A 123 -41.44 -53.86 58.48
N ALA A 124 -42.51 -54.51 58.04
CA ALA A 124 -42.58 -55.18 56.73
C ALA A 124 -42.53 -54.17 55.58
N ALA A 125 -43.36 -53.12 55.64
CA ALA A 125 -43.36 -52.05 54.65
C ALA A 125 -42.00 -51.37 54.55
N ASN A 126 -41.31 -51.12 55.67
CA ASN A 126 -40.00 -50.48 55.63
C ASN A 126 -38.90 -51.42 55.08
N ARG A 127 -39.00 -52.73 55.30
CA ARG A 127 -38.11 -53.74 54.70
C ARG A 127 -38.32 -53.90 53.20
N GLU A 128 -39.57 -53.79 52.73
CA GLU A 128 -39.90 -53.85 51.30
C GLU A 128 -39.57 -52.52 50.59
N THR A 129 -39.83 -51.39 51.22
CA THR A 129 -39.64 -50.06 50.63
C THR A 129 -38.18 -49.60 50.66
N GLY A 130 -37.37 -50.04 51.62
CA GLY A 130 -35.95 -49.66 51.74
C GLY A 130 -35.14 -49.94 50.48
N PRO A 131 -35.09 -51.19 49.98
CA PRO A 131 -34.41 -51.54 48.74
C PRO A 131 -34.95 -50.77 47.52
N MET A 132 -36.27 -50.57 47.42
CA MET A 132 -36.87 -49.77 46.36
C MET A 132 -36.46 -48.29 46.42
N LEU A 133 -36.32 -47.72 47.62
CA LEU A 133 -35.85 -46.34 47.80
C LEU A 133 -34.37 -46.19 47.43
N ASP A 134 -33.54 -47.18 47.78
CA ASP A 134 -32.12 -47.18 47.42
C ASP A 134 -31.93 -47.36 45.91
N GLU A 135 -32.71 -48.25 45.28
CA GLU A 135 -32.74 -48.40 43.83
C GLU A 135 -33.26 -47.13 43.13
N ALA A 136 -34.33 -46.52 43.64
CA ALA A 136 -34.82 -45.24 43.12
C ALA A 136 -33.79 -44.11 43.26
N ARG A 137 -33.03 -44.06 44.37
CA ARG A 137 -31.93 -43.09 44.55
C ARG A 137 -30.80 -43.34 43.55
N ALA A 138 -30.43 -44.60 43.32
CA ALA A 138 -29.42 -44.96 42.33
C ALA A 138 -29.86 -44.56 40.92
N ILE A 139 -31.10 -44.88 40.53
CA ILE A 139 -31.67 -44.51 39.23
C ILE A 139 -31.77 -42.99 39.07
N LEU A 140 -32.16 -42.25 40.11
CA LEU A 140 -32.20 -40.79 40.07
C LEU A 140 -30.80 -40.17 39.94
N ALA A 141 -29.80 -40.72 40.63
CA ALA A 141 -28.42 -40.29 40.49
C ALA A 141 -27.87 -40.58 39.09
N GLU A 142 -28.16 -41.76 38.53
CA GLU A 142 -27.79 -42.13 37.17
C GLU A 142 -28.48 -41.23 36.14
N LYS A 143 -29.79 -40.98 36.30
CA LYS A 143 -30.54 -40.04 35.48
C LYS A 143 -29.88 -38.65 35.47
N GLN A 144 -29.51 -38.13 36.63
CA GLN A 144 -28.82 -36.83 36.73
C GLN A 144 -27.45 -36.84 36.02
N GLN A 145 -26.70 -37.93 36.09
CA GLN A 145 -25.44 -38.06 35.35
C GLN A 145 -25.68 -38.10 33.83
N VAL A 146 -26.68 -38.86 33.38
CA VAL A 146 -27.06 -38.95 31.96
C VAL A 146 -27.53 -37.59 31.44
N GLU A 147 -28.35 -36.85 32.20
CA GLU A 147 -28.78 -35.50 31.83
C GLU A 147 -27.61 -34.52 31.72
N LYS A 148 -26.63 -34.59 32.63
CA LYS A 148 -25.40 -33.78 32.54
C LYS A 148 -24.59 -34.13 31.29
N LYS A 149 -24.42 -35.43 31.01
CA LYS A 149 -23.73 -35.91 29.79
C LYS A 149 -24.45 -35.47 28.52
N GLN A 150 -25.79 -35.54 28.51
CA GLN A 150 -26.60 -35.09 27.37
C GLN A 150 -26.44 -33.60 27.13
N ARG A 151 -26.54 -32.76 28.18
CA ARG A 151 -26.31 -31.30 28.04
C ARG A 151 -24.91 -30.97 27.54
N LEU A 152 -23.90 -31.72 27.99
CA LEU A 152 -22.52 -31.55 27.54
C LEU A 152 -22.36 -31.99 26.07
N LEU A 153 -22.97 -33.10 25.67
CA LEU A 153 -22.99 -33.56 24.28
C LEU A 153 -23.70 -32.57 23.36
N ASP A 154 -24.84 -32.01 23.79
CA ASP A 154 -25.60 -31.01 23.02
C ASP A 154 -24.80 -29.72 22.85
N ALA A 155 -24.13 -29.25 23.92
CA ALA A 155 -23.23 -28.11 23.85
C ALA A 155 -22.01 -28.39 22.95
N PHE A 156 -21.43 -29.59 23.05
CA PHE A 156 -20.31 -30.01 22.22
C PHE A 156 -20.70 -30.09 20.73
N ARG A 157 -21.87 -30.67 20.43
CA ARG A 157 -22.40 -30.76 19.07
C ARG A 157 -22.68 -29.38 18.48
N ALA A 158 -23.30 -28.48 19.25
CA ALA A 158 -23.58 -27.12 18.78
C ALA A 158 -22.29 -26.34 18.47
N HIS A 159 -21.22 -26.56 19.26
CA HIS A 159 -19.97 -25.83 19.10
C HIS A 159 -19.06 -26.42 18.02
N PHE A 160 -18.81 -27.73 18.03
CA PHE A 160 -17.79 -28.36 17.19
C PHE A 160 -18.33 -29.04 15.91
N VAL A 161 -19.63 -29.26 15.79
CA VAL A 161 -20.21 -29.88 14.58
C VAL A 161 -20.75 -28.80 13.65
N VAL A 162 -20.19 -28.76 12.43
CA VAL A 162 -20.68 -27.95 11.33
C VAL A 162 -21.88 -28.66 10.70
N SER A 163 -22.98 -27.96 10.48
CA SER A 163 -24.17 -28.55 9.86
C SER A 163 -23.98 -28.78 8.35
N ASP A 164 -24.71 -29.73 7.77
CA ASP A 164 -24.62 -30.02 6.32
C ASP A 164 -24.99 -28.81 5.45
N ALA A 165 -25.91 -27.95 5.92
CA ALA A 165 -26.27 -26.71 5.26
C ALA A 165 -25.13 -25.67 5.29
N GLU A 166 -24.38 -25.60 6.39
CA GLU A 166 -23.19 -24.73 6.47
C GLU A 166 -22.03 -25.27 5.63
N LEU A 167 -21.95 -26.59 5.50
CA LEU A 167 -20.99 -27.24 4.61
C LEU A 167 -21.31 -26.96 3.14
N SER A 168 -22.58 -26.95 2.74
CA SER A 168 -22.96 -26.58 1.37
C SER A 168 -22.56 -25.13 1.06
N ILE A 169 -22.82 -24.20 1.98
CA ILE A 169 -22.40 -22.79 1.85
C ILE A 169 -20.89 -22.66 1.63
N LEU A 170 -20.08 -23.41 2.39
CA LEU A 170 -18.62 -23.33 2.28
C LEU A 170 -18.04 -24.04 1.05
N THR A 171 -18.62 -25.17 0.62
CA THR A 171 -17.96 -26.08 -0.33
C THR A 171 -18.65 -26.18 -1.69
N ALA A 172 -19.96 -25.95 -1.76
CA ALA A 172 -20.71 -26.08 -3.02
C ALA A 172 -20.34 -24.93 -3.97
N SER A 173 -19.91 -25.26 -5.20
CA SER A 173 -19.56 -24.26 -6.22
C SER A 173 -20.77 -23.52 -6.79
N THR A 174 -21.99 -23.98 -6.52
CA THR A 174 -23.25 -23.43 -7.02
C THR A 174 -23.76 -22.26 -6.20
N GLU A 175 -23.37 -22.16 -4.93
CA GLU A 175 -23.82 -21.09 -4.03
C GLU A 175 -22.88 -19.88 -4.11
N PRO A 176 -23.40 -18.64 -4.18
CA PRO A 176 -22.61 -17.42 -4.29
C PRO A 176 -21.82 -17.12 -3.00
N VAL A 177 -20.74 -16.34 -3.14
CA VAL A 177 -19.95 -15.86 -2.00
C VAL A 177 -20.63 -14.61 -1.43
N ASN A 178 -21.44 -14.80 -0.40
CA ASN A 178 -22.19 -13.74 0.28
C ASN A 178 -21.72 -13.55 1.74
N ASP A 179 -22.33 -12.63 2.48
CA ASP A 179 -22.05 -12.42 3.91
C ASP A 179 -22.24 -13.71 4.74
N ASP A 180 -23.16 -14.58 4.33
CA ASP A 180 -23.36 -15.90 4.94
C ASP A 180 -22.12 -16.79 4.81
N PHE A 181 -21.44 -16.78 3.67
CA PHE A 181 -20.19 -17.52 3.47
C PHE A 181 -19.11 -17.05 4.44
N PHE A 182 -18.91 -15.73 4.55
CA PHE A 182 -17.91 -15.17 5.47
C PHE A 182 -18.23 -15.47 6.93
N ARG A 183 -19.51 -15.40 7.34
CA ARG A 183 -19.94 -15.76 8.70
C ARG A 183 -19.64 -17.22 9.02
N VAL A 184 -19.99 -18.13 8.12
CA VAL A 184 -19.75 -19.57 8.31
C VAL A 184 -18.25 -19.87 8.30
N LEU A 185 -17.46 -19.22 7.44
CA LEU A 185 -16.01 -19.34 7.40
C LEU A 185 -15.36 -18.91 8.72
N THR A 186 -15.75 -17.77 9.29
CA THR A 186 -15.28 -17.32 10.60
C THR A 186 -15.66 -18.29 11.71
N ARG A 187 -16.88 -18.87 11.65
CA ARG A 187 -17.29 -19.92 12.59
C ARG A 187 -16.39 -21.15 12.48
N VAL A 188 -16.12 -21.66 11.28
CA VAL A 188 -15.25 -22.84 11.08
C VAL A 188 -13.81 -22.57 11.50
N LYS A 189 -13.28 -21.36 11.25
CA LYS A 189 -11.96 -20.95 11.77
C LYS A 189 -11.92 -20.96 13.29
N ARG A 190 -12.97 -20.48 13.96
CA ARG A 190 -13.08 -20.54 15.42
C ARG A 190 -13.12 -21.99 15.91
N ILE A 191 -13.89 -22.86 15.26
CA ILE A 191 -13.92 -24.30 15.58
C ILE A 191 -12.54 -24.92 15.41
N HIS A 192 -11.82 -24.57 14.34
CA HIS A 192 -10.47 -25.04 14.09
C HIS A 192 -9.51 -24.63 15.22
N HIS A 193 -9.53 -23.36 15.64
CA HIS A 193 -8.72 -22.88 16.77
C HIS A 193 -9.12 -23.54 18.10
N ASP A 194 -10.42 -23.60 18.41
CA ASP A 194 -10.92 -24.23 19.63
C ASP A 194 -10.58 -25.75 19.67
N SER A 195 -10.46 -26.40 18.50
CA SER A 195 -10.03 -27.80 18.40
C SER A 195 -8.54 -28.00 18.73
N GLN A 196 -7.69 -26.98 18.52
CA GLN A 196 -6.30 -27.01 18.97
C GLN A 196 -6.22 -27.04 20.50
N VAL A 197 -7.13 -26.35 21.19
CA VAL A 197 -7.22 -26.40 22.67
C VAL A 197 -7.65 -27.79 23.15
N LEU A 198 -8.52 -28.49 22.41
CA LEU A 198 -8.92 -29.87 22.73
C LEU A 198 -7.74 -30.87 22.67
N LEU A 199 -6.70 -30.59 21.88
CA LEU A 199 -5.48 -31.42 21.82
C LEU A 199 -4.67 -31.38 23.11
N GLY A 200 -4.86 -30.35 23.95
CA GLY A 200 -4.27 -30.27 25.30
C GLY A 200 -4.97 -31.15 26.34
N SER A 201 -6.10 -31.79 25.98
CA SER A 201 -6.86 -32.67 26.87
C SER A 201 -6.48 -34.16 26.72
N GLU A 202 -6.93 -34.98 27.67
CA GLU A 202 -6.58 -36.42 27.76
C GLU A 202 -7.01 -37.26 26.53
N ASN A 203 -7.97 -36.79 25.72
CA ASN A 203 -8.51 -37.49 24.55
C ASN A 203 -8.19 -36.76 23.23
N GLN A 204 -6.95 -36.87 22.78
CA GLN A 204 -6.44 -36.19 21.58
C GLN A 204 -7.09 -36.63 20.26
N ARG A 205 -7.60 -37.87 20.18
CA ARG A 205 -8.10 -38.45 18.92
C ARG A 205 -9.28 -37.70 18.33
N LEU A 206 -10.24 -37.29 19.15
CA LEU A 206 -11.41 -36.51 18.72
C LEU A 206 -11.00 -35.10 18.25
N GLY A 207 -10.07 -34.46 18.98
CA GLY A 207 -9.52 -33.16 18.60
C GLY A 207 -8.81 -33.22 17.24
N LEU A 208 -8.01 -34.27 17.01
CA LEU A 208 -7.32 -34.48 15.73
C LEU A 208 -8.28 -34.72 14.56
N GLU A 209 -9.35 -35.50 14.76
CA GLU A 209 -10.34 -35.77 13.71
C GLU A 209 -11.12 -34.50 13.32
N ILE A 210 -11.54 -33.70 14.32
CA ILE A 210 -12.20 -32.40 14.09
C ILE A 210 -11.24 -31.42 13.43
N LEU A 211 -9.97 -31.38 13.85
CA LEU A 211 -8.94 -30.53 13.26
C LEU A 211 -8.73 -30.88 11.78
N GLU A 212 -8.61 -32.17 11.44
CA GLU A 212 -8.46 -32.64 10.06
C GLU A 212 -9.70 -32.30 9.22
N GLN A 213 -10.90 -32.55 9.75
CA GLN A 213 -12.15 -32.26 9.05
C GLN A 213 -12.32 -30.75 8.80
N THR A 214 -12.08 -29.91 9.81
CA THR A 214 -12.15 -28.44 9.69
C THR A 214 -11.07 -27.89 8.77
N SER A 215 -9.84 -28.44 8.79
CA SER A 215 -8.77 -28.06 7.86
C SER A 215 -9.13 -28.36 6.40
N ARG A 216 -9.72 -29.53 6.12
CA ARG A 216 -10.24 -29.88 4.78
C ARG A 216 -11.34 -28.92 4.34
N GLN A 217 -12.27 -28.58 5.23
CA GLN A 217 -13.37 -27.64 4.95
C GLN A 217 -12.85 -26.23 4.68
N LEU A 218 -11.89 -25.74 5.48
CA LEU A 218 -11.23 -24.45 5.26
C LEU A 218 -10.51 -24.43 3.92
N SER A 219 -9.76 -25.48 3.58
CA SER A 219 -9.05 -25.61 2.30
C SER A 219 -10.03 -25.55 1.11
N ALA A 220 -11.15 -26.27 1.20
CA ALA A 220 -12.20 -26.23 0.17
C ALA A 220 -12.86 -24.83 0.07
N ALA A 221 -13.09 -24.17 1.20
CA ALA A 221 -13.65 -22.82 1.23
C ALA A 221 -12.70 -21.78 0.61
N PHE A 222 -11.40 -21.84 0.90
CA PHE A 222 -10.39 -20.99 0.26
C PHE A 222 -10.30 -21.24 -1.25
N GLN A 223 -10.39 -22.50 -1.70
CA GLN A 223 -10.43 -22.80 -3.14
C GLN A 223 -11.70 -22.26 -3.81
N LYS A 224 -12.87 -22.36 -3.15
CA LYS A 224 -14.11 -21.76 -3.64
C LYS A 224 -13.98 -20.23 -3.75
N LEU A 225 -13.44 -19.59 -2.71
CA LEU A 225 -13.20 -18.14 -2.68
C LEU A 225 -12.23 -17.72 -3.80
N TYR A 226 -11.14 -18.46 -3.99
CA TYR A 226 -10.17 -18.23 -5.06
C TYR A 226 -10.82 -18.28 -6.46
N ARG A 227 -11.60 -19.33 -6.75
CA ARG A 227 -12.31 -19.44 -8.04
C ARG A 227 -13.34 -18.34 -8.24
N TRP A 228 -14.01 -17.92 -7.17
CA TRP A 228 -14.95 -16.81 -7.22
C TRP A 228 -14.22 -15.51 -7.56
N VAL A 229 -13.14 -15.17 -6.85
CA VAL A 229 -12.30 -13.98 -7.12
C VAL A 229 -11.80 -13.97 -8.57
N GLN A 230 -11.30 -15.10 -9.09
CA GLN A 230 -10.88 -15.21 -10.49
C GLN A 230 -12.02 -14.94 -11.49
N ARG A 231 -13.24 -15.38 -11.19
CA ARG A 231 -14.38 -15.11 -12.06
C ARG A 231 -14.76 -13.63 -12.02
N GLU A 232 -14.80 -13.04 -10.83
CA GLU A 232 -15.14 -11.62 -10.67
C GLU A 232 -14.10 -10.72 -11.35
N PHE A 233 -12.81 -11.07 -11.31
CA PHE A 233 -11.75 -10.31 -11.99
C PHE A 233 -11.90 -10.27 -13.52
N LYS A 234 -12.51 -11.29 -14.13
CA LYS A 234 -12.79 -11.28 -15.58
C LYS A 234 -13.93 -10.34 -15.97
N SER A 235 -14.88 -10.11 -15.06
CA SER A 235 -16.04 -9.24 -15.27
C SER A 235 -15.94 -7.94 -14.47
N LEU A 236 -14.74 -7.62 -13.96
CA LEU A 236 -14.56 -6.51 -13.05
C LEU A 236 -14.64 -5.19 -13.80
N ASP A 237 -15.69 -4.44 -13.48
CA ASP A 237 -15.76 -3.02 -13.78
C ASP A 237 -15.29 -2.22 -12.55
N LEU A 238 -14.12 -1.59 -12.67
CA LEU A 238 -13.51 -0.78 -11.61
C LEU A 238 -14.34 0.47 -11.28
N GLU A 239 -15.27 0.87 -12.16
CA GLU A 239 -16.14 2.02 -11.93
C GLU A 239 -17.29 1.71 -10.95
N ASN A 240 -17.56 0.43 -10.64
CA ASN A 240 -18.64 0.03 -9.73
C ASN A 240 -18.16 -0.15 -8.26
N PRO A 241 -18.53 0.76 -7.34
CA PRO A 241 -18.02 0.73 -5.96
C PRO A 241 -18.48 -0.49 -5.16
N GLN A 242 -19.66 -1.07 -5.47
CA GLN A 242 -20.21 -2.20 -4.71
C GLN A 242 -19.45 -3.49 -4.97
N ILE A 243 -19.04 -3.70 -6.22
CA ILE A 243 -18.24 -4.87 -6.63
C ILE A 243 -16.86 -4.80 -5.95
N SER A 244 -16.29 -3.60 -5.84
CA SER A 244 -15.01 -3.40 -5.14
C SER A 244 -15.04 -3.84 -3.67
N ALA A 245 -16.15 -3.65 -2.95
CA ALA A 245 -16.23 -3.96 -1.51
C ALA A 245 -16.24 -5.47 -1.21
N ALA A 246 -16.98 -6.25 -1.99
CA ALA A 246 -17.04 -7.71 -1.81
C ALA A 246 -15.70 -8.36 -2.17
N ILE A 247 -15.06 -7.90 -3.26
CA ILE A 247 -13.75 -8.37 -3.69
C ILE A 247 -12.67 -7.98 -2.68
N ARG A 248 -12.67 -6.76 -2.14
CA ARG A 248 -11.76 -6.35 -1.05
C ARG A 248 -11.82 -7.31 0.14
N ARG A 249 -13.05 -7.62 0.60
CA ARG A 249 -13.25 -8.55 1.71
C ARG A 249 -12.75 -9.95 1.37
N ALA A 250 -13.00 -10.43 0.15
CA ALA A 250 -12.51 -11.73 -0.31
C ALA A 250 -10.98 -11.79 -0.38
N LEU A 251 -10.33 -10.76 -0.94
CA LEU A 251 -8.87 -10.65 -1.01
C LEU A 251 -8.22 -10.62 0.38
N ARG A 252 -8.81 -9.90 1.32
CA ARG A 252 -8.34 -9.88 2.72
C ARG A 252 -8.36 -11.27 3.36
N VAL A 253 -9.44 -12.02 3.16
CA VAL A 253 -9.53 -13.39 3.67
C VAL A 253 -8.53 -14.29 2.94
N LEU A 254 -8.39 -14.14 1.62
CA LEU A 254 -7.45 -14.92 0.82
C LEU A 254 -5.98 -14.65 1.19
N ALA A 255 -5.66 -13.43 1.64
CA ALA A 255 -4.32 -13.01 2.06
C ALA A 255 -3.80 -13.80 3.28
N GLU A 256 -4.65 -14.48 4.03
CA GLU A 256 -4.23 -15.47 5.04
C GLU A 256 -3.48 -16.67 4.43
N ARG A 257 -3.60 -16.88 3.10
CA ARG A 257 -2.88 -17.88 2.31
C ARG A 257 -2.03 -17.17 1.25
N PRO A 258 -0.78 -16.79 1.56
CA PRO A 258 0.03 -15.94 0.69
C PRO A 258 0.16 -16.46 -0.75
N THR A 259 0.32 -17.78 -0.94
CA THR A 259 0.45 -18.39 -2.27
C THR A 259 -0.81 -18.26 -3.12
N LEU A 260 -2.00 -18.40 -2.53
CA LEU A 260 -3.27 -18.22 -3.26
C LEU A 260 -3.52 -16.75 -3.56
N PHE A 261 -3.11 -15.86 -2.66
CA PHE A 261 -3.20 -14.42 -2.86
C PHE A 261 -2.27 -13.96 -3.99
N GLU A 262 -1.00 -14.33 -3.99
CA GLU A 262 -0.05 -14.02 -5.08
C GLU A 262 -0.56 -14.51 -6.44
N ASN A 263 -1.00 -15.78 -6.54
CA ASN A 263 -1.59 -16.32 -7.77
C ASN A 263 -2.86 -15.57 -8.22
N SER A 264 -3.65 -15.04 -7.27
CA SER A 264 -4.83 -14.24 -7.61
C SER A 264 -4.47 -12.85 -8.14
N LEU A 265 -3.39 -12.25 -7.64
CA LEU A 265 -2.84 -11.00 -8.17
C LEU A 265 -2.24 -11.20 -9.56
N ASP A 266 -1.57 -12.32 -9.81
CA ASP A 266 -1.06 -12.66 -11.15
C ASP A 266 -2.19 -12.76 -12.17
N PHE A 267 -3.27 -13.46 -11.82
CA PHE A 267 -4.45 -13.59 -12.68
C PHE A 267 -5.18 -12.26 -12.87
N PHE A 268 -5.26 -11.44 -11.81
CA PHE A 268 -5.79 -10.08 -11.91
C PHE A 268 -4.98 -9.26 -12.92
N ALA A 269 -3.66 -9.28 -12.80
CA ALA A 269 -2.77 -8.53 -13.67
C ALA A 269 -2.92 -8.94 -15.13
N GLU A 270 -2.99 -10.25 -15.41
CA GLU A 270 -3.21 -10.78 -16.77
C GLU A 270 -4.57 -10.35 -17.34
N ALA A 271 -5.63 -10.40 -16.54
CA ALA A 271 -6.96 -9.97 -16.97
C ALA A 271 -7.02 -8.46 -17.23
N ARG A 272 -6.43 -7.65 -16.34
CA ARG A 272 -6.36 -6.19 -16.50
C ARG A 272 -5.48 -5.78 -17.67
N GLU A 273 -4.31 -6.37 -17.83
CA GLU A 273 -3.42 -6.12 -18.97
C GLU A 273 -4.15 -6.33 -20.30
N SER A 274 -4.91 -7.42 -20.42
CA SER A 274 -5.73 -7.70 -21.61
C SER A 274 -6.80 -6.62 -21.84
N VAL A 275 -7.52 -6.21 -20.79
CA VAL A 275 -8.56 -5.17 -20.89
C VAL A 275 -7.96 -3.81 -21.27
N VAL A 276 -6.90 -3.37 -20.59
CA VAL A 276 -6.27 -2.07 -20.83
C VAL A 276 -5.58 -2.04 -22.21
N SER A 277 -4.92 -3.14 -22.61
CA SER A 277 -4.33 -3.28 -23.95
C SER A 277 -5.39 -3.23 -25.06
N ASN A 278 -6.52 -3.91 -24.89
CA ASN A 278 -7.65 -3.84 -25.82
C ASN A 278 -8.28 -2.44 -25.88
N SER A 279 -8.36 -1.74 -24.74
CA SER A 279 -8.80 -0.35 -24.67
C SER A 279 -7.85 0.57 -25.44
N PHE A 280 -6.53 0.39 -25.29
CA PHE A 280 -5.53 1.12 -26.05
C PHE A 280 -5.66 0.86 -27.56
N TYR A 281 -5.79 -0.41 -27.96
CA TYR A 281 -5.98 -0.78 -29.36
C TYR A 281 -7.26 -0.14 -29.95
N SER A 282 -8.34 -0.13 -29.17
CA SER A 282 -9.61 0.51 -29.55
C SER A 282 -9.46 2.03 -29.69
N ALA A 283 -8.73 2.68 -28.78
CA ALA A 283 -8.43 4.11 -28.86
C ALA A 283 -7.55 4.46 -30.08
N LEU A 284 -6.59 3.60 -30.42
CA LEU A 284 -5.74 3.76 -31.60
C LEU A 284 -6.52 3.64 -32.91
N THR A 285 -7.31 2.56 -33.05
CA THR A 285 -7.95 2.19 -34.33
C THR A 285 -9.37 2.75 -34.49
N GLY A 286 -9.99 3.22 -33.41
CA GLY A 286 -11.38 3.70 -33.38
C GLY A 286 -12.42 2.61 -33.59
N ARG A 287 -12.02 1.34 -33.58
CA ARG A 287 -12.93 0.20 -33.63
C ARG A 287 -13.29 -0.18 -32.20
N PRO A 288 -14.59 -0.22 -31.84
CA PRO A 288 -14.99 -0.75 -30.55
C PRO A 288 -14.67 -2.24 -30.50
N THR A 289 -13.96 -2.68 -29.44
CA THR A 289 -13.87 -4.10 -29.07
C THR A 289 -15.17 -4.63 -28.46
N ASP A 290 -16.01 -3.74 -27.92
CA ASP A 290 -17.32 -4.06 -27.33
C ASP A 290 -18.43 -3.29 -28.07
N PRO A 291 -19.44 -3.97 -28.67
CA PRO A 291 -20.54 -3.30 -29.37
C PRO A 291 -21.41 -2.39 -28.48
N ASP A 292 -21.41 -2.57 -27.16
CA ASP A 292 -22.27 -1.81 -26.24
C ASP A 292 -21.61 -0.51 -25.71
N HIS A 293 -20.28 -0.38 -25.83
CA HIS A 293 -19.53 0.82 -25.40
C HIS A 293 -18.79 1.47 -26.59
N PRO A 294 -19.38 2.49 -27.25
CA PRO A 294 -18.70 3.20 -28.32
C PRO A 294 -17.47 3.94 -27.78
N VAL A 295 -16.36 3.83 -28.51
CA VAL A 295 -15.13 4.59 -28.24
C VAL A 295 -15.48 6.09 -28.29
N MET A 296 -15.41 6.78 -27.15
CA MET A 296 -15.64 8.21 -27.07
C MET A 296 -14.42 8.95 -27.65
N GLY A 297 -14.50 9.35 -28.92
CA GLY A 297 -13.49 10.18 -29.57
C GLY A 297 -13.15 9.74 -30.99
N LYS A 298 -12.44 10.60 -31.74
CA LYS A 298 -11.80 10.20 -33.01
C LYS A 298 -10.60 9.31 -32.69
N ALA A 299 -10.40 8.24 -33.47
CA ALA A 299 -9.24 7.37 -33.34
C ALA A 299 -7.93 8.17 -33.39
N ILE A 300 -6.95 7.78 -32.59
CA ILE A 300 -5.64 8.45 -32.56
C ILE A 300 -4.98 8.39 -33.95
N GLU A 301 -5.05 7.24 -34.64
CA GLU A 301 -4.53 7.07 -36.00
C GLU A 301 -5.25 7.94 -37.06
N LEU A 302 -6.53 8.26 -36.85
CA LEU A 302 -7.35 9.05 -37.79
C LEU A 302 -7.33 10.56 -37.49
N SER A 303 -6.81 10.97 -36.34
CA SER A 303 -6.78 12.36 -35.90
C SER A 303 -5.40 12.99 -36.07
N ALA A 304 -4.33 12.23 -35.84
CA ALA A 304 -2.97 12.72 -35.96
C ALA A 304 -2.47 12.68 -37.42
N HIS A 305 -2.52 13.84 -38.10
CA HIS A 305 -1.88 14.01 -39.42
C HIS A 305 -0.38 14.28 -39.30
N ASP A 306 0.08 14.63 -38.09
CA ASP A 306 1.48 14.91 -37.74
C ASP A 306 2.04 13.75 -36.90
N PRO A 307 3.17 13.12 -37.28
CA PRO A 307 3.75 12.00 -36.54
C PRO A 307 4.17 12.36 -35.10
N LEU A 308 4.58 13.60 -34.84
CA LEU A 308 4.91 14.02 -33.47
C LEU A 308 3.67 14.05 -32.58
N ARG A 309 2.55 14.55 -33.12
CA ARG A 309 1.26 14.55 -32.43
C ARG A 309 0.77 13.13 -32.18
N TYR A 310 0.95 12.22 -33.14
CA TYR A 310 0.60 10.81 -32.98
C TYR A 310 1.32 10.16 -31.79
N VAL A 311 2.64 10.36 -31.67
CA VAL A 311 3.41 9.86 -30.51
C VAL A 311 2.99 10.54 -29.20
N SER A 312 2.72 11.85 -29.24
CA SER A 312 2.23 12.61 -28.09
C SER A 312 0.88 12.12 -27.58
N ASP A 313 -0.07 11.88 -28.48
CA ASP A 313 -1.42 11.43 -28.13
C ASP A 313 -1.39 10.00 -27.56
N MET A 314 -0.51 9.12 -28.08
CA MET A 314 -0.26 7.80 -27.49
C MET A 314 0.31 7.87 -26.07
N LEU A 315 1.32 8.72 -25.84
CA LEU A 315 1.92 8.91 -24.51
C LEU A 315 0.93 9.56 -23.53
N ALA A 316 0.11 10.51 -23.99
CA ALA A 316 -0.93 11.14 -23.18
C ALA A 316 -2.01 10.13 -22.77
N TRP A 317 -2.44 9.26 -23.70
CA TRP A 317 -3.37 8.18 -23.38
C TRP A 317 -2.76 7.23 -22.36
N ALA A 318 -1.51 6.79 -22.56
CA ALA A 318 -0.82 5.90 -21.62
C ALA A 318 -0.72 6.54 -20.24
N HIS A 319 -0.37 7.82 -20.15
CA HIS A 319 -0.34 8.56 -18.89
C HIS A 319 -1.71 8.62 -18.21
N SER A 320 -2.78 8.94 -18.95
CA SER A 320 -4.14 8.95 -18.40
C SER A 320 -4.56 7.57 -17.89
N ALA A 321 -4.24 6.51 -18.63
CA ALA A 321 -4.53 5.13 -18.24
C ALA A 321 -3.74 4.74 -16.98
N THR A 322 -2.47 5.14 -16.87
CA THR A 322 -1.66 4.90 -15.67
C THR A 322 -2.23 5.58 -14.44
N VAL A 323 -2.68 6.84 -14.57
CA VAL A 323 -3.31 7.55 -13.46
C VAL A 323 -4.61 6.87 -13.05
N SER A 324 -5.49 6.53 -14.01
CA SER A 324 -6.77 5.88 -13.70
C SER A 324 -6.61 4.48 -13.10
N GLU A 325 -5.68 3.65 -13.63
CA GLU A 325 -5.40 2.32 -13.06
C GLU A 325 -4.83 2.45 -11.65
N ARG A 326 -3.86 3.35 -11.46
CA ARG A 326 -3.28 3.58 -10.13
C ARG A 326 -4.35 4.01 -9.13
N GLU A 327 -5.21 4.97 -9.48
CA GLU A 327 -6.30 5.40 -8.59
C GLU A 327 -7.28 4.27 -8.27
N ALA A 328 -7.68 3.49 -9.28
CA ALA A 328 -8.59 2.36 -9.08
C ALA A 328 -7.99 1.27 -8.19
N LEU A 329 -6.70 0.96 -8.37
CA LEU A 329 -5.98 0.00 -7.54
C LEU A 329 -5.67 0.54 -6.14
N GLU A 330 -5.42 1.85 -5.99
CA GLU A 330 -5.33 2.50 -4.67
C GLU A 330 -6.65 2.33 -3.90
N VAL A 331 -7.80 2.47 -4.57
CA VAL A 331 -9.12 2.23 -3.96
C VAL A 331 -9.33 0.76 -3.59
N LEU A 332 -8.77 -0.18 -4.36
CA LEU A 332 -8.87 -1.62 -4.09
C LEU A 332 -7.95 -2.09 -2.96
N PHE A 333 -6.70 -1.60 -2.90
CA PHE A 333 -5.65 -2.13 -2.00
C PHE A 333 -5.24 -1.21 -0.85
N ILE A 334 -5.35 0.12 -0.99
CA ILE A 334 -4.76 1.09 -0.04
C ILE A 334 -5.81 1.79 0.84
N SER A 335 -7.08 1.84 0.40
CA SER A 335 -8.16 2.50 1.16
C SER A 335 -8.38 1.97 2.58
N GLU A 336 -7.84 0.80 2.94
CA GLU A 336 -7.87 0.20 4.29
C GLU A 336 -6.46 -0.24 4.75
N GLY A 337 -5.49 0.69 4.65
CA GLY A 337 -4.08 0.49 4.98
C GLY A 337 -3.84 -0.26 6.31
N ASP A 338 -2.96 -1.27 6.24
CA ASP A 338 -2.58 -2.29 7.23
C ASP A 338 -3.46 -3.54 7.38
N GLU A 339 -4.70 -3.59 6.88
CA GLU A 339 -5.55 -4.79 7.12
C GLU A 339 -5.11 -6.01 6.32
N ILE A 340 -4.61 -5.83 5.09
CA ILE A 340 -4.06 -6.93 4.28
C ILE A 340 -2.77 -7.46 4.90
N ALA A 341 -1.86 -6.57 5.31
CA ALA A 341 -0.63 -6.96 6.00
C ALA A 341 -0.91 -7.70 7.32
N LYS A 342 -1.91 -7.25 8.09
CA LYS A 342 -2.39 -7.94 9.30
C LYS A 342 -2.99 -9.31 8.98
N SER A 343 -3.75 -9.47 7.89
CA SER A 343 -4.28 -10.78 7.49
C SER A 343 -3.22 -11.76 7.02
N ILE A 344 -2.18 -11.28 6.33
CA ILE A 344 -1.01 -12.11 5.96
C ILE A 344 -0.33 -12.60 7.24
N GLN A 345 -0.09 -11.70 8.21
CA GLN A 345 0.49 -12.04 9.50
C GLN A 345 -0.38 -13.04 10.29
N ALA A 346 -1.69 -12.82 10.34
CA ALA A 346 -2.63 -13.72 11.00
C ALA A 346 -2.68 -15.12 10.35
N GLY A 347 -2.57 -15.19 9.03
CA GLY A 347 -2.44 -16.44 8.28
C GLY A 347 -1.18 -17.22 8.68
N ILE A 348 -0.04 -16.52 8.71
CA ILE A 348 1.26 -17.09 9.11
C ILE A 348 1.23 -17.61 10.56
N GLU A 349 0.59 -16.88 11.47
CA GLU A 349 0.43 -17.28 12.88
C GLU A 349 -0.52 -18.47 13.07
N SER A 350 -1.56 -18.58 12.22
CA SER A 350 -2.53 -19.68 12.28
C SER A 350 -1.98 -21.02 11.80
N GLU A 351 -0.96 -21.02 10.94
CA GLU A 351 -0.30 -22.23 10.44
C GLU A 351 1.23 -22.20 10.57
N PRO A 352 1.77 -22.32 11.80
CA PRO A 352 3.22 -22.29 12.05
C PRO A 352 4.01 -23.38 11.30
N TRP A 353 3.35 -24.50 11.00
CA TRP A 353 3.94 -25.69 10.37
C TRP A 353 3.96 -25.64 8.83
N SER A 354 3.29 -24.65 8.22
CA SER A 354 3.38 -24.39 6.77
C SER A 354 4.58 -23.51 6.42
N ARG A 355 5.41 -23.12 7.40
CA ARG A 355 6.67 -22.42 7.18
C ARG A 355 7.62 -23.36 6.45
N THR A 356 7.92 -23.05 5.19
CA THR A 356 9.17 -23.50 4.59
C THR A 356 10.31 -22.80 5.34
N ASP A 357 11.37 -23.52 5.69
CA ASP A 357 12.50 -23.06 6.51
C ASP A 357 13.25 -21.81 5.93
N ASP A 358 12.90 -21.36 4.72
CA ASP A 358 13.45 -20.17 4.04
C ASP A 358 12.78 -18.83 4.42
N ALA A 359 11.83 -18.81 5.35
CA ALA A 359 10.98 -17.64 5.65
C ALA A 359 11.53 -16.68 6.73
N ASP A 360 12.82 -16.73 7.06
CA ASP A 360 13.41 -15.94 8.17
C ASP A 360 13.88 -14.51 7.77
N GLY A 361 13.38 -13.98 6.64
CA GLY A 361 13.79 -12.65 6.16
C GLY A 361 12.88 -11.94 5.17
N LYS A 362 11.65 -12.42 4.88
CA LYS A 362 10.74 -11.69 3.98
C LYS A 362 10.22 -10.43 4.68
N THR A 363 10.58 -9.29 4.12
CA THR A 363 10.09 -7.96 4.51
C THR A 363 8.55 -7.97 4.61
N PRO A 364 7.97 -7.21 5.56
CA PRO A 364 6.51 -7.05 5.63
C PRO A 364 5.97 -6.62 4.27
N PHE A 365 4.82 -7.17 3.88
CA PHE A 365 4.15 -6.84 2.62
C PHE A 365 3.94 -5.33 2.51
N ASP A 366 4.66 -4.68 1.59
CA ASP A 366 4.49 -3.26 1.31
C ASP A 366 3.44 -3.09 0.22
N GLY A 367 2.22 -2.71 0.65
CA GLY A 367 1.09 -2.53 -0.25
C GLY A 367 1.32 -1.46 -1.32
N ARG A 368 2.18 -0.46 -1.08
CA ARG A 368 2.50 0.57 -2.09
C ARG A 368 3.44 0.03 -3.17
N LYS A 369 4.42 -0.78 -2.76
CA LYS A 369 5.33 -1.42 -3.71
C LYS A 369 4.59 -2.45 -4.56
N ALA A 370 3.77 -3.30 -3.94
CA ALA A 370 2.93 -4.26 -4.66
C ALA A 370 1.94 -3.58 -5.61
N LEU A 371 1.37 -2.43 -5.21
CA LEU A 371 0.52 -1.61 -6.08
C LEU A 371 1.29 -1.13 -7.32
N ASN A 372 2.47 -0.54 -7.16
CA ASN A 372 3.24 -0.03 -8.30
C ASN A 372 3.68 -1.17 -9.23
N GLU A 373 4.08 -2.32 -8.68
CA GLU A 373 4.40 -3.53 -9.45
C GLU A 373 3.18 -4.05 -10.23
N LEU A 374 1.98 -3.92 -9.67
CA LEU A 374 0.73 -4.32 -10.33
C LEU A 374 0.38 -3.37 -11.49
N VAL A 375 0.45 -2.06 -11.27
CA VAL A 375 0.24 -1.05 -12.32
C VAL A 375 1.22 -1.24 -13.48
N ASP A 376 2.50 -1.54 -13.17
CA ASP A 376 3.52 -1.82 -14.18
C ASP A 376 3.15 -3.05 -15.04
N ARG A 377 2.63 -4.10 -14.43
CA ARG A 377 2.18 -5.32 -15.14
C ARG A 377 0.95 -5.04 -15.99
N ASP A 378 -0.05 -4.34 -15.45
CA ASP A 378 -1.29 -4.01 -16.13
C ASP A 378 -1.06 -3.16 -17.40
N LEU A 379 0.01 -2.36 -17.44
CA LEU A 379 0.34 -1.51 -18.58
C LEU A 379 1.37 -2.11 -19.54
N THR A 380 1.92 -3.29 -19.26
CA THR A 380 2.98 -3.90 -20.06
C THR A 380 2.57 -4.07 -21.54
N GLY A 381 1.36 -4.55 -21.80
CA GLY A 381 0.81 -4.68 -23.16
C GLY A 381 0.69 -3.35 -23.91
N VAL A 382 0.21 -2.30 -23.24
CA VAL A 382 0.10 -0.93 -23.81
C VAL A 382 1.47 -0.40 -24.20
N LEU A 383 2.45 -0.57 -23.32
CA LEU A 383 3.81 -0.05 -23.52
C LEU A 383 4.55 -0.78 -24.64
N SER A 384 4.34 -2.09 -24.75
CA SER A 384 4.87 -2.87 -25.88
C SER A 384 4.35 -2.33 -27.22
N GLN A 385 3.04 -2.08 -27.31
CA GLN A 385 2.41 -1.54 -28.51
C GLN A 385 2.87 -0.09 -28.80
N LEU A 386 2.90 0.77 -27.77
CA LEU A 386 3.38 2.14 -27.87
C LEU A 386 4.83 2.18 -28.35
N ARG A 387 5.68 1.31 -27.81
CA ARG A 387 7.08 1.17 -28.20
C ARG A 387 7.20 0.79 -29.68
N GLN A 388 6.52 -0.28 -30.09
CA GLN A 388 6.57 -0.74 -31.49
C GLN A 388 6.13 0.36 -32.46
N ARG A 389 5.03 1.06 -32.17
CA ARG A 389 4.52 2.13 -33.02
C ARG A 389 5.42 3.36 -33.04
N THR A 390 6.01 3.72 -31.90
CA THR A 390 6.95 4.84 -31.81
C THR A 390 8.25 4.54 -32.55
N GLU A 391 8.80 3.32 -32.42
CA GLU A 391 9.96 2.87 -33.20
C GLU A 391 9.67 2.90 -34.71
N GLN A 392 8.48 2.47 -35.12
CA GLN A 392 8.05 2.53 -36.52
C GLN A 392 8.00 3.98 -37.05
N VAL A 393 7.44 4.92 -36.27
CA VAL A 393 7.43 6.34 -36.62
C VAL A 393 8.86 6.86 -36.79
N ILE A 394 9.74 6.58 -35.83
CA ILE A 394 11.15 7.00 -35.88
C ILE A 394 11.84 6.45 -37.15
N GLN A 395 11.61 5.19 -37.51
CA GLN A 395 12.26 4.56 -38.67
C GLN A 395 11.67 4.99 -40.01
N SER A 396 10.37 5.32 -40.05
CA SER A 396 9.67 5.68 -41.29
C SER A 396 9.91 7.11 -41.76
N HIS A 397 10.33 8.01 -40.87
CA HIS A 397 10.54 9.42 -41.16
C HIS A 397 12.03 9.79 -41.17
N GLU A 398 12.50 10.37 -42.27
CA GLU A 398 13.88 10.84 -42.44
C GLU A 398 14.11 12.27 -41.89
N ASP A 399 13.23 12.75 -41.01
CA ASP A 399 13.35 14.09 -40.41
C ASP A 399 14.13 14.03 -39.08
N SER A 400 15.29 14.69 -39.09
CA SER A 400 16.14 14.85 -37.92
C SER A 400 15.46 15.63 -36.78
N THR A 401 14.70 16.67 -37.12
CA THR A 401 14.04 17.52 -36.12
C THR A 401 12.91 16.77 -35.44
N LEU A 402 12.17 15.94 -36.18
CA LEU A 402 11.14 15.05 -35.63
C LEU A 402 11.74 14.02 -34.67
N SER A 403 12.81 13.33 -35.08
CA SER A 403 13.50 12.34 -34.24
C SER A 403 13.97 12.95 -32.91
N TYR A 404 14.54 14.16 -32.96
CA TYR A 404 14.96 14.88 -31.77
C TYR A 404 13.79 15.30 -30.86
N LYS A 405 12.70 15.82 -31.45
CA LYS A 405 11.49 16.19 -30.70
C LYS A 405 10.84 14.97 -30.03
N ILE A 406 10.80 13.81 -30.71
CA ILE A 406 10.33 12.56 -30.13
C ILE A 406 11.20 12.13 -28.95
N ALA A 407 12.53 12.24 -29.06
CA ALA A 407 13.44 11.91 -27.96
C ALA A 407 13.13 12.77 -26.72
N ASN A 408 13.01 14.09 -26.88
CA ASN A 408 12.68 15.01 -25.79
C ASN A 408 11.31 14.73 -25.18
N LEU A 409 10.31 14.44 -26.01
CA LEU A 409 8.95 14.10 -25.58
C LEU A 409 8.95 12.82 -24.74
N VAL A 410 9.61 11.77 -25.20
CA VAL A 410 9.75 10.51 -24.44
C VAL A 410 10.47 10.76 -23.12
N THR A 411 11.57 11.53 -23.10
CA THR A 411 12.28 11.88 -21.86
C THR A 411 11.39 12.66 -20.88
N PHE A 412 10.56 13.58 -21.37
CA PHE A 412 9.58 14.30 -20.55
C PHE A 412 8.57 13.34 -19.90
N TYR A 413 7.99 12.41 -20.67
CA TYR A 413 7.07 11.42 -20.11
C TYR A 413 7.77 10.42 -19.17
N CYS A 414 9.03 10.04 -19.43
CA CYS A 414 9.82 9.24 -18.48
C CYS A 414 9.92 9.93 -17.11
N ASN A 415 10.08 11.25 -17.07
CA ASN A 415 10.11 12.01 -15.81
C ASN A 415 8.74 12.01 -15.12
N ILE A 416 7.64 12.15 -15.89
CA ILE A 416 6.27 12.06 -15.35
C ILE A 416 6.02 10.67 -14.75
N PHE A 417 6.30 9.59 -15.48
CA PHE A 417 6.11 8.23 -14.98
C PHE A 417 7.02 7.92 -13.79
N SER A 418 8.27 8.43 -13.79
CA SER A 418 9.17 8.29 -12.64
C SER A 418 8.62 8.97 -11.38
N ALA A 419 7.92 10.09 -11.53
CA ALA A 419 7.28 10.77 -10.40
C ALA A 419 6.02 10.02 -9.91
N LEU A 420 5.32 9.32 -10.80
CA LEU A 420 4.10 8.57 -10.48
C LEU A 420 4.37 7.20 -9.85
N LEU A 421 5.30 6.41 -10.42
CA LEU A 421 5.52 5.01 -10.03
C LEU A 421 6.87 4.77 -9.35
N GLY A 422 7.75 5.77 -9.39
CA GLY A 422 9.12 5.70 -8.90
C GLY A 422 10.14 5.47 -10.03
N PRO A 423 11.43 5.71 -9.76
CA PRO A 423 12.49 5.69 -10.78
C PRO A 423 12.87 4.29 -11.31
N GLN A 424 12.37 3.21 -10.69
CA GLN A 424 12.65 1.81 -11.05
C GLN A 424 11.42 1.08 -11.63
N SER A 425 10.40 1.82 -12.11
CA SER A 425 9.23 1.21 -12.72
C SER A 425 9.57 0.57 -14.08
N ALA A 426 8.94 -0.55 -14.40
CA ALA A 426 9.09 -1.22 -15.70
C ALA A 426 8.68 -0.30 -16.87
N ILE A 427 7.77 0.65 -16.63
CA ILE A 427 7.33 1.65 -17.62
C ILE A 427 8.49 2.55 -18.06
N VAL A 428 9.22 3.09 -17.11
CA VAL A 428 10.38 3.96 -17.38
C VAL A 428 11.49 3.17 -18.08
N ASP A 429 11.71 1.91 -17.69
CA ASP A 429 12.68 1.03 -18.33
C ASP A 429 12.27 0.63 -19.77
N ALA A 430 10.97 0.55 -20.06
CA ALA A 430 10.47 0.31 -21.42
C ALA A 430 10.55 1.54 -22.33
N LEU A 431 10.35 2.75 -21.77
CA LEU A 431 10.36 4.00 -22.53
C LEU A 431 11.76 4.60 -22.74
N ARG A 432 12.70 4.44 -21.80
CA ARG A 432 14.06 5.00 -21.93
C ARG A 432 14.80 4.52 -23.21
N PRO A 433 14.72 3.25 -23.63
CA PRO A 433 15.30 2.81 -24.91
C PRO A 433 14.72 3.53 -26.15
N LEU A 434 13.48 4.04 -26.08
CA LEU A 434 12.88 4.80 -27.18
C LEU A 434 13.57 6.15 -27.35
N SER A 435 13.87 6.86 -26.27
CA SER A 435 14.61 8.13 -26.36
C SER A 435 16.01 7.91 -26.93
N ASP A 436 16.68 6.84 -26.51
CA ASP A 436 18.01 6.49 -27.05
C ASP A 436 17.94 6.10 -28.52
N THR A 437 16.88 5.42 -28.95
CA THR A 437 16.66 5.04 -30.36
C THR A 437 16.36 6.25 -31.23
N ALA A 438 15.49 7.15 -30.75
CA ALA A 438 15.19 8.42 -31.42
C ALA A 438 16.44 9.29 -31.57
N MET A 439 17.25 9.40 -30.51
CA MET A 439 18.52 10.12 -30.55
C MET A 439 19.51 9.45 -31.52
N ARG A 440 19.67 8.13 -31.48
CA ARG A 440 20.53 7.41 -32.44
C ARG A 440 20.10 7.63 -33.89
N ASN A 441 18.80 7.64 -34.17
CA ASN A 441 18.27 7.93 -35.50
C ASN A 441 18.60 9.37 -35.93
N PHE A 442 18.39 10.35 -35.05
CA PHE A 442 18.79 11.74 -35.27
C PHE A 442 20.28 11.82 -35.66
N ARG A 443 21.17 11.17 -34.90
CA ARG A 443 22.61 11.13 -35.20
C ARG A 443 22.92 10.50 -36.55
N SER A 444 22.20 9.43 -36.89
CA SER A 444 22.37 8.74 -38.16
C SER A 444 21.98 9.62 -39.34
N ILE A 445 20.84 10.33 -39.23
CA ILE A 445 20.37 11.26 -40.26
C ILE A 445 21.38 12.41 -40.43
N MET A 446 21.86 13.00 -39.33
CA MET A 446 22.88 14.06 -39.39
C MET A 446 24.18 13.58 -40.06
N ARG A 447 24.67 12.39 -39.72
CA ARG A 447 25.87 11.82 -40.37
C ARG A 447 25.65 11.54 -41.86
N ASN A 448 24.48 11.05 -42.24
CA ASN A 448 24.13 10.84 -43.65
C ASN A 448 24.10 12.17 -44.41
N ASN A 449 23.54 13.23 -43.82
CA ASN A 449 23.58 14.57 -44.41
C ASN A 449 25.02 15.02 -44.61
N VAL A 450 25.90 14.85 -43.62
CA VAL A 450 27.33 15.19 -43.73
C VAL A 450 28.06 14.38 -44.81
N LEU A 451 27.71 13.12 -45.01
CA LEU A 451 28.27 12.32 -46.11
C LEU A 451 27.78 12.84 -47.48
N ASN A 452 26.52 13.24 -47.59
CA ASN A 452 25.98 13.84 -48.80
C ASN A 452 26.67 15.19 -49.11
N LEU A 453 26.97 16.00 -48.09
CA LEU A 453 27.73 17.26 -48.26
C LEU A 453 29.04 17.06 -49.01
N GLN A 454 29.76 15.96 -48.75
CA GLN A 454 31.05 15.71 -49.42
C GLN A 454 30.93 15.65 -50.95
N THR A 455 29.75 15.33 -51.45
CA THR A 455 29.42 15.33 -52.88
C THR A 455 29.15 16.75 -53.40
N ASP A 456 28.48 17.59 -52.59
CA ASP A 456 28.08 18.96 -52.95
C ASP A 456 29.20 20.01 -52.80
N LEU A 457 30.25 19.72 -52.00
CA LEU A 457 31.45 20.57 -51.82
C LEU A 457 32.27 20.81 -53.11
N VAL A 458 31.84 20.27 -54.25
CA VAL A 458 32.47 20.46 -55.56
C VAL A 458 32.06 21.79 -56.21
N ILE A 459 30.91 22.36 -55.85
CA ILE A 459 30.38 23.58 -56.44
C ILE A 459 30.74 24.76 -55.51
N SER A 460 31.66 25.62 -55.94
CA SER A 460 31.90 26.90 -55.25
C SER A 460 30.82 27.89 -55.67
N PRO A 461 30.08 28.53 -54.74
CA PRO A 461 29.09 29.53 -55.11
C PRO A 461 29.78 30.79 -55.64
N ASP A 462 29.38 31.23 -56.84
CA ASP A 462 29.94 32.43 -57.50
C ASP A 462 29.62 33.73 -56.71
N ASP A 463 28.56 33.70 -55.90
CA ASP A 463 28.03 34.86 -55.16
C ASP A 463 28.65 35.06 -53.76
N LEU A 464 29.56 34.17 -53.30
CA LEU A 464 30.21 34.19 -51.98
C LEU A 464 29.28 34.26 -50.75
N THR A 465 27.98 33.99 -50.94
CA THR A 465 26.99 33.88 -49.87
C THR A 465 27.15 32.57 -49.10
N PRO A 466 26.60 32.47 -47.87
CA PRO A 466 26.51 31.20 -47.15
C PRO A 466 25.88 30.12 -48.05
N PRO A 467 26.50 28.93 -48.18
CA PRO A 467 25.94 27.87 -49.02
C PRO A 467 24.56 27.41 -48.54
N ASP A 468 23.72 26.94 -49.45
CA ASP A 468 22.38 26.42 -49.12
C ASP A 468 22.42 25.35 -48.03
N PHE A 469 23.40 24.45 -48.10
CA PHE A 469 23.58 23.41 -47.10
C PHE A 469 23.82 23.95 -45.69
N LEU A 470 24.53 25.10 -45.56
CA LEU A 470 24.78 25.72 -44.26
C LEU A 470 23.50 26.41 -43.78
N THR A 471 22.79 27.08 -44.68
CA THR A 471 21.51 27.73 -44.36
C THR A 471 20.47 26.71 -43.89
N GLU A 472 20.35 25.56 -44.56
CA GLU A 472 19.49 24.45 -44.14
C GLU A 472 19.93 23.86 -42.79
N ALA A 473 21.24 23.66 -42.57
CA ALA A 473 21.77 23.22 -41.28
C ALA A 473 21.45 24.20 -40.14
N LEU A 474 21.56 25.51 -40.38
CA LEU A 474 21.21 26.54 -39.40
C LEU A 474 19.69 26.61 -39.14
N GLN A 475 18.85 26.39 -40.16
CA GLN A 475 17.40 26.29 -39.98
C GLN A 475 17.01 25.07 -39.14
N THR A 476 17.58 23.90 -39.45
CA THR A 476 17.36 22.68 -38.65
C THR A 476 17.87 22.88 -37.23
N LEU A 477 19.06 23.44 -37.04
CA LEU A 477 19.61 23.78 -35.72
C LEU A 477 18.70 24.74 -34.95
N THR A 478 18.11 25.74 -35.61
CA THR A 478 17.15 26.67 -34.99
C THR A 478 15.90 25.94 -34.50
N ALA A 479 15.40 24.97 -35.26
CA ALA A 479 14.29 24.13 -34.83
C ALA A 479 14.66 23.22 -33.64
N LEU A 480 15.89 22.69 -33.61
CA LEU A 480 16.42 21.90 -32.47
C LEU A 480 16.57 22.75 -31.22
N MET A 481 17.15 23.95 -31.33
CA MET A 481 17.31 24.92 -30.24
C MET A 481 15.95 25.29 -29.65
N LYS A 482 14.96 25.60 -30.50
CA LYS A 482 13.60 25.89 -30.06
C LYS A 482 12.96 24.71 -29.30
N SER A 483 13.13 23.49 -29.80
CA SER A 483 12.64 22.28 -29.11
C SER A 483 13.32 22.07 -27.76
N TYR A 484 14.64 22.28 -27.68
CA TYR A 484 15.40 22.08 -26.45
C TYR A 484 15.03 23.10 -25.37
N ASP A 485 14.84 24.36 -25.77
CA ASP A 485 14.44 25.43 -24.84
C ASP A 485 13.08 25.13 -24.19
N THR A 486 12.13 24.56 -24.96
CA THR A 486 10.83 24.14 -24.41
C THR A 486 10.90 22.92 -23.49
N SER A 487 11.83 21.98 -23.72
CA SER A 487 11.93 20.75 -22.93
C SER A 487 12.79 20.89 -21.67
N ALA A 488 13.76 21.81 -21.66
CA ALA A 488 14.78 21.93 -20.61
C ALA A 488 14.55 23.11 -19.64
N VAL A 489 13.30 23.58 -19.49
CA VAL A 489 12.95 24.78 -18.70
C VAL A 489 13.35 24.66 -17.22
N ALA A 490 13.33 23.45 -16.67
CA ALA A 490 13.63 23.21 -15.25
C ALA A 490 15.13 23.01 -14.93
N ALA A 491 16.00 22.96 -15.95
CA ALA A 491 17.42 22.68 -15.77
C ALA A 491 18.26 23.97 -15.64
N ASP A 492 19.30 23.93 -14.80
CA ASP A 492 20.24 25.04 -14.64
C ASP A 492 20.96 25.37 -15.96
N ARG A 493 21.37 26.65 -16.11
CA ARG A 493 22.06 27.13 -17.32
C ARG A 493 23.27 26.27 -17.71
N ALA A 494 24.07 25.85 -16.73
CA ALA A 494 25.26 25.03 -16.99
C ALA A 494 24.90 23.62 -17.51
N GLN A 495 23.85 23.00 -16.96
CA GLN A 495 23.37 21.69 -17.41
C GLN A 495 22.78 21.78 -18.82
N ARG A 496 22.08 22.88 -19.13
CA ARG A 496 21.56 23.15 -20.46
C ARG A 496 22.66 23.28 -21.52
N ILE A 497 23.74 24.00 -21.20
CA ILE A 497 24.90 24.12 -22.10
C ILE A 497 25.54 22.74 -22.32
N ALA A 498 25.80 22.00 -21.24
CA ALA A 498 26.41 20.68 -21.32
C ALA A 498 25.55 19.67 -22.09
N GLY A 499 24.23 19.72 -21.94
CA GLY A 499 23.29 18.84 -22.62
C GLY A 499 23.11 19.14 -24.10
N PHE A 500 23.26 20.40 -24.53
CA PHE A 500 23.13 20.79 -25.94
C PHE A 500 24.44 20.67 -26.73
N GLN A 501 25.59 20.66 -26.06
CA GLN A 501 26.90 20.56 -26.70
C GLN A 501 27.07 19.38 -27.69
N PRO A 502 26.62 18.15 -27.39
CA PRO A 502 26.72 17.03 -28.34
C PRO A 502 25.93 17.25 -29.63
N ILE A 503 24.82 18.00 -29.55
CA ILE A 503 23.98 18.30 -30.71
C ILE A 503 24.70 19.30 -31.62
N LEU A 504 25.36 20.32 -31.04
CA LEU A 504 26.20 21.24 -31.80
C LEU A 504 27.36 20.51 -32.52
N GLN A 505 27.99 19.55 -31.84
CA GLN A 505 29.06 18.74 -32.42
C GLN A 505 28.61 17.88 -33.61
N GLU A 506 27.36 17.41 -33.60
CA GLU A 506 26.84 16.55 -34.68
C GLU A 506 26.11 17.33 -35.79
N ALA A 507 25.42 18.42 -35.46
CA ALA A 507 24.56 19.17 -36.38
C ALA A 507 25.17 20.47 -36.93
N LEU A 508 26.26 20.99 -36.34
CA LEU A 508 26.89 22.25 -36.79
C LEU A 508 28.35 22.07 -37.21
N ASP A 509 29.19 21.46 -36.36
CA ASP A 509 30.64 21.38 -36.58
C ASP A 509 31.03 20.78 -37.96
N PRO A 510 30.39 19.70 -38.46
CA PRO A 510 30.72 19.14 -39.76
C PRO A 510 30.45 20.10 -40.92
N PHE A 511 29.40 20.93 -40.82
CA PHE A 511 29.03 21.91 -41.83
C PHE A 511 30.01 23.10 -41.82
N LEU A 512 30.50 23.51 -40.64
CA LEU A 512 31.55 24.53 -40.52
C LEU A 512 32.88 24.03 -41.11
N VAL A 513 33.27 22.77 -40.87
CA VAL A 513 34.43 22.15 -41.51
C VAL A 513 34.25 22.10 -43.04
N GLY A 514 33.03 21.83 -43.52
CA GLY A 514 32.68 21.94 -44.94
C GLY A 514 32.95 23.34 -45.51
N CYS A 515 32.51 24.39 -44.80
CA CYS A 515 32.73 25.78 -45.19
C CYS A 515 34.23 26.16 -45.16
N GLU A 516 34.99 25.69 -44.18
CA GLU A 516 36.45 25.88 -44.14
C GLU A 516 37.16 25.24 -45.34
N ASN A 517 36.71 24.07 -45.78
CA ASN A 517 37.28 23.40 -46.95
C ASN A 517 37.00 24.16 -48.25
N ILE A 518 35.83 24.79 -48.39
CA ILE A 518 35.52 25.69 -49.51
C ILE A 518 36.41 26.95 -49.42
N THR A 519 36.50 27.54 -48.23
CA THR A 519 37.33 28.73 -47.96
C THR A 519 38.77 28.55 -48.43
N LYS A 520 39.37 27.38 -48.15
CA LYS A 520 40.75 27.04 -48.56
C LYS A 520 40.96 26.90 -50.07
N ARG A 521 39.89 26.68 -50.85
CA ARG A 521 39.94 26.55 -52.32
C ARG A 521 39.78 27.90 -53.03
N LEU A 522 39.20 28.90 -52.36
CA LEU A 522 39.00 30.23 -52.91
C LEU A 522 40.29 31.06 -52.83
N ARG A 523 40.44 32.03 -53.74
CA ARG A 523 41.55 32.99 -53.73
C ARG A 523 41.22 34.17 -52.83
N THR A 524 42.24 34.77 -52.21
CA THR A 524 42.12 36.06 -51.51
C THR A 524 41.72 37.15 -52.52
N PRO A 525 40.75 38.04 -52.21
CA PRO A 525 40.07 38.25 -50.92
C PRO A 525 38.80 37.40 -50.72
N ASN A 526 38.31 36.74 -51.77
CA ASN A 526 37.02 36.02 -51.79
C ASN A 526 36.95 34.91 -50.73
N SER A 527 38.08 34.28 -50.40
CA SER A 527 38.17 33.30 -49.30
C SER A 527 37.74 33.90 -47.95
N HIS A 528 38.24 35.08 -47.59
CA HIS A 528 37.92 35.73 -46.31
C HIS A 528 36.50 36.29 -46.30
N ILE A 529 36.03 36.84 -47.44
CA ILE A 529 34.65 37.32 -47.58
C ILE A 529 33.66 36.17 -47.36
N PHE A 530 33.85 35.03 -48.03
CA PHE A 530 33.02 33.85 -47.86
C PHE A 530 33.04 33.30 -46.42
N ALA A 531 34.23 33.22 -45.81
CA ALA A 531 34.38 32.75 -44.44
C ALA A 531 33.66 33.66 -43.43
N LEU A 532 33.75 34.98 -43.60
CA LEU A 532 33.07 35.96 -42.75
C LEU A 532 31.55 35.86 -42.90
N ASN A 533 31.02 35.79 -44.12
CA ASN A 533 29.58 35.59 -44.36
C ASN A 533 29.05 34.33 -43.66
N CYS A 534 29.76 33.21 -43.76
CA CYS A 534 29.38 31.95 -43.09
C CYS A 534 29.45 32.04 -41.57
N LEU A 535 30.54 32.62 -41.02
CA LEU A 535 30.78 32.69 -39.57
C LEU A 535 29.85 33.69 -38.88
N LEU A 536 29.56 34.83 -39.50
CA LEU A 536 28.64 35.84 -38.97
C LEU A 536 27.20 35.31 -38.96
N THR A 537 26.75 34.69 -40.06
CA THR A 537 25.43 34.04 -40.12
C THR A 537 25.28 32.94 -39.06
N THR A 538 26.33 32.14 -38.85
CA THR A 538 26.36 31.12 -37.77
C THR A 538 26.32 31.77 -36.39
N GLN A 539 27.07 32.85 -36.17
CA GLN A 539 27.09 33.56 -34.90
C GLN A 539 25.71 34.16 -34.57
N ASP A 540 25.06 34.80 -35.53
CA ASP A 540 23.76 35.45 -35.33
C ASP A 540 22.64 34.45 -35.06
N THR A 541 22.70 33.26 -35.65
CA THR A 541 21.74 32.17 -35.36
C THR A 541 21.96 31.58 -33.97
N LEU A 542 23.20 31.33 -33.54
CA LEU A 542 23.50 30.79 -32.22
C LEU A 542 23.21 31.79 -31.08
N ARG A 543 23.42 33.09 -31.31
CA ARG A 543 23.15 34.15 -30.32
C ARG A 543 21.69 34.28 -29.90
N GLN A 544 20.76 33.75 -30.70
CA GLN A 544 19.34 33.75 -30.37
C GLN A 544 19.05 32.97 -29.07
N TYR A 545 19.91 32.02 -28.70
CA TYR A 545 19.72 31.16 -27.55
C TYR A 545 20.98 31.10 -26.67
N ALA A 546 20.89 31.58 -25.43
CA ALA A 546 22.03 31.72 -24.52
C ALA A 546 22.76 30.42 -24.12
N PHE A 547 22.16 29.25 -24.39
CA PHE A 547 22.76 27.94 -24.13
C PHE A 547 23.52 27.37 -25.33
N ALA A 548 23.26 27.90 -26.53
CA ALA A 548 23.90 27.51 -27.78
C ALA A 548 24.94 28.55 -28.24
N ASP A 549 25.04 29.69 -27.55
CA ASP A 549 25.95 30.77 -27.89
C ASP A 549 27.42 30.33 -27.80
N ARG A 550 28.06 30.21 -28.97
CA ARG A 550 29.50 29.94 -29.15
C ARG A 550 30.25 31.18 -29.65
N SER A 551 29.71 32.38 -29.40
CA SER A 551 30.33 33.63 -29.85
C SER A 551 31.78 33.78 -29.40
N GLU A 552 32.13 33.36 -28.18
CA GLU A 552 33.51 33.43 -27.67
C GLU A 552 34.48 32.51 -28.45
N GLU A 553 33.99 31.35 -28.92
CA GLU A 553 34.80 30.40 -29.70
C GLU A 553 34.97 30.85 -31.16
N LEU A 554 33.94 31.46 -31.75
CA LEU A 554 33.97 31.94 -33.13
C LEU A 554 34.69 33.29 -33.29
N ARG A 555 34.69 34.12 -32.24
CA ARG A 555 35.31 35.46 -32.25
C ARG A 555 36.78 35.50 -32.71
N PRO A 556 37.70 34.63 -32.23
CA PRO A 556 39.09 34.68 -32.70
C PRO A 556 39.21 34.39 -34.20
N ARG A 557 38.40 33.45 -34.72
CA ARG A 557 38.38 33.10 -36.15
C ARG A 557 37.82 34.22 -37.02
N ILE A 558 36.76 34.88 -36.54
CA ILE A 558 36.18 36.06 -37.20
C ILE A 558 37.24 37.17 -37.27
N ARG A 559 37.92 37.48 -36.15
CA ARG A 559 38.98 38.50 -36.12
C ARG A 559 40.15 38.19 -37.05
N GLU A 560 40.58 36.93 -37.11
CA GLU A 560 41.66 36.52 -38.01
C GLU A 560 41.30 36.79 -39.48
N HIS A 561 40.08 36.46 -39.91
CA HIS A 561 39.64 36.76 -41.27
C HIS A 561 39.35 38.24 -41.52
N GLU A 562 38.90 38.99 -40.51
CA GLU A 562 38.80 40.45 -40.58
C GLU A 562 40.18 41.08 -40.81
N ASP A 563 41.20 40.67 -40.05
CA ASP A 563 42.57 41.18 -40.18
C ASP A 563 43.18 40.82 -41.54
N GLN A 564 43.00 39.58 -42.00
CA GLN A 564 43.47 39.13 -43.32
C GLN A 564 42.77 39.86 -44.47
N LEU A 565 41.46 40.13 -44.34
CA LEU A 565 40.72 40.91 -45.33
C LEU A 565 41.13 42.39 -45.31
N SER A 566 41.44 42.95 -44.14
CA SER A 566 41.99 44.31 -44.03
C SER A 566 43.37 44.41 -44.68
N ASN A 567 44.22 43.40 -44.53
CA ASN A 567 45.52 43.35 -45.21
C ASN A 567 45.34 43.21 -46.73
N ALA A 568 44.43 42.35 -47.20
CA ALA A 568 44.16 42.21 -48.63
C ALA A 568 43.56 43.48 -49.26
N MET A 569 42.72 44.20 -48.50
CA MET A 569 42.20 45.51 -48.91
C MET A 569 43.31 46.56 -48.98
N HIS A 570 44.18 46.59 -47.98
CA HIS A 570 45.33 47.49 -47.96
C HIS A 570 46.30 47.20 -49.14
N ASP A 571 46.62 45.93 -49.41
CA ASP A 571 47.39 45.52 -50.59
C ASP A 571 46.72 45.96 -51.91
N TRP A 572 45.38 45.93 -51.96
CA TRP A 572 44.62 46.43 -53.10
C TRP A 572 44.76 47.96 -53.24
N PHE A 573 44.65 48.72 -52.15
CA PHE A 573 44.91 50.17 -52.13
C PHE A 573 46.32 50.49 -52.65
N LEU A 574 47.35 49.76 -52.19
CA LEU A 574 48.74 49.93 -52.63
C LEU A 574 48.94 49.62 -54.12
N ARG A 575 48.32 48.55 -54.63
CA ARG A 575 48.44 48.16 -56.04
C ARG A 575 47.70 49.09 -56.99
N GLN A 576 46.49 49.52 -56.63
CA GLN A 576 45.69 50.41 -57.48
C GLN A 576 46.25 51.83 -57.52
N SER A 577 46.73 52.33 -56.38
CA SER A 577 47.41 53.63 -56.30
C SER A 577 48.78 53.64 -56.97
N GLY A 578 49.41 52.49 -57.15
CA GLY A 578 50.79 52.35 -57.66
C GLY A 578 51.87 52.56 -56.59
N LEU A 579 51.47 52.86 -55.34
CA LEU A 579 52.34 53.07 -54.20
C LEU A 579 53.10 51.79 -53.78
N ASP A 580 52.55 50.61 -54.10
CA ASP A 580 53.20 49.30 -53.91
C ASP A 580 54.62 49.25 -54.48
N ARG A 581 54.83 49.86 -55.65
CA ARG A 581 56.15 49.90 -56.30
C ARG A 581 57.15 50.78 -55.55
N LEU A 582 56.66 51.85 -54.93
CA LEU A 582 57.49 52.76 -54.13
C LEU A 582 57.87 52.09 -52.81
N LEU A 583 56.90 51.57 -52.06
CA LEU A 583 57.15 50.92 -50.77
C LEU A 583 58.03 49.67 -50.88
N THR A 584 57.89 48.89 -51.97
CA THR A 584 58.73 47.70 -52.18
C THR A 584 60.17 48.05 -52.58
N SER A 585 60.37 49.17 -53.30
CA SER A 585 61.69 49.58 -53.82
C SER A 585 62.42 50.57 -52.93
N VAL A 586 61.75 51.18 -51.96
CA VAL A 586 62.28 52.23 -51.09
C VAL A 586 62.03 51.85 -49.64
N THR A 587 63.05 51.26 -49.01
CA THR A 587 63.05 51.00 -47.56
C THR A 587 64.01 51.90 -46.80
N THR A 588 64.94 52.55 -47.51
CA THR A 588 65.92 53.46 -46.94
C THR A 588 66.16 54.65 -47.87
N LEU A 589 66.69 55.75 -47.33
CA LEU A 589 67.12 56.93 -48.10
C LEU A 589 68.08 56.58 -49.25
N HIS A 590 68.88 55.52 -49.11
CA HIS A 590 69.79 55.05 -50.16
C HIS A 590 69.06 54.36 -51.31
N ASP A 591 67.97 53.66 -51.02
CA ASP A 591 67.14 52.99 -52.01
C ASP A 591 66.35 54.01 -52.85
N LEU A 592 65.86 55.08 -52.23
CA LEU A 592 65.21 56.20 -52.93
C LEU A 592 66.18 56.87 -53.91
N ALA A 593 67.42 57.12 -53.48
CA ALA A 593 68.45 57.77 -54.30
C ALA A 593 68.98 56.88 -55.44
N SER A 594 68.91 55.55 -55.31
CA SER A 594 69.40 54.60 -56.30
C SER A 594 68.32 54.16 -57.31
N SER A 595 67.09 53.96 -56.85
CA SER A 595 65.96 53.47 -57.67
C SER A 595 65.30 54.57 -58.51
N TYR A 596 65.31 55.83 -58.05
CA TYR A 596 64.59 56.93 -58.71
C TYR A 596 65.52 58.05 -59.19
N LYS A 597 66.55 57.68 -59.95
CA LYS A 597 67.43 58.66 -60.63
C LYS A 597 66.72 59.43 -61.75
N ASP A 598 65.66 58.86 -62.33
CA ASP A 598 64.83 59.50 -63.36
C ASP A 598 63.50 60.01 -62.77
N PRO A 599 63.23 61.34 -62.80
CA PRO A 599 62.02 61.94 -62.20
C PRO A 599 60.71 61.50 -62.89
N LYS A 600 60.79 60.96 -64.11
CA LYS A 600 59.63 60.51 -64.89
C LYS A 600 58.90 59.31 -64.27
N GLN A 601 59.61 58.44 -63.56
CA GLN A 601 59.01 57.26 -62.93
C GLN A 601 58.19 57.64 -61.70
N LEU A 602 58.69 58.59 -60.89
CA LEU A 602 57.97 59.13 -59.74
C LEU A 602 56.75 59.94 -60.17
N ALA A 603 56.87 60.74 -61.24
CA ALA A 603 55.75 61.49 -61.83
C ALA A 603 54.61 60.58 -62.32
N SER A 604 54.96 59.43 -62.91
CA SER A 604 53.96 58.45 -63.37
C SER A 604 53.19 57.81 -62.20
N ILE A 605 53.84 57.61 -61.05
CA ILE A 605 53.19 57.04 -59.86
C ILE A 605 52.32 58.11 -59.18
N ALA A 606 52.77 59.37 -59.11
CA ALA A 606 51.97 60.49 -58.65
C ALA A 606 50.68 60.66 -59.48
N GLN A 607 50.78 60.58 -60.81
CA GLN A 607 49.63 60.67 -61.70
C GLN A 607 48.64 59.50 -61.52
N GLN A 608 49.15 58.29 -61.28
CA GLN A 608 48.30 57.13 -61.00
C GLN A 608 47.57 57.30 -59.67
N LEU A 609 48.28 57.77 -58.63
CA LEU A 609 47.70 58.08 -57.32
C LEU A 609 46.59 59.13 -57.43
N ASP A 610 46.84 60.25 -58.11
CA ASP A 610 45.86 61.32 -58.33
C ASP A 610 44.60 60.85 -59.08
N SER A 611 44.74 59.89 -60.01
CA SER A 611 43.60 59.32 -60.73
C SER A 611 42.75 58.37 -59.88
N PHE A 612 43.36 57.74 -58.87
CA PHE A 612 42.75 56.74 -58.01
C PHE A 612 41.97 57.37 -56.85
N LEU A 613 42.55 58.35 -56.15
CA LEU A 613 41.99 58.94 -54.92
C LEU A 613 40.50 59.37 -55.01
N PRO A 614 39.99 59.97 -56.10
CA PRO A 614 38.59 60.40 -56.17
C PRO A 614 37.56 59.26 -56.16
N ALA A 615 37.94 58.07 -56.66
CA ALA A 615 37.06 56.90 -56.75
C ALA A 615 37.41 55.79 -55.74
N ALA A 616 38.54 55.94 -55.03
CA ALA A 616 39.14 54.91 -54.19
C ALA A 616 38.20 54.29 -53.16
N THR A 617 37.38 55.10 -52.48
CA THR A 617 36.48 54.60 -51.44
C THR A 617 35.23 53.91 -52.00
N GLU A 618 34.71 54.36 -53.14
CA GLU A 618 33.58 53.71 -53.82
C GLU A 618 34.01 52.40 -54.50
N ASP A 619 35.19 52.39 -55.11
CA ASP A 619 35.78 51.19 -55.71
C ASP A 619 36.15 50.16 -54.63
N ALA A 620 36.68 50.58 -53.48
CA ALA A 620 36.95 49.70 -52.34
C ALA A 620 35.67 49.07 -51.76
N ARG A 621 34.57 49.83 -51.69
CA ARG A 621 33.25 49.29 -51.29
C ARG A 621 32.72 48.30 -52.30
N THR A 622 32.94 48.54 -53.59
CA THR A 622 32.55 47.63 -54.68
C THR A 622 33.39 46.35 -54.65
N TYR A 623 34.67 46.46 -54.31
CA TYR A 623 35.59 45.34 -54.12
C TYR A 623 35.17 44.40 -52.98
N LEU A 624 34.57 44.95 -51.90
CA LEU A 624 33.93 44.16 -50.83
C LEU A 624 32.43 43.98 -51.02
N GLY A 625 31.89 44.21 -52.21
CA GLY A 625 30.44 44.24 -52.44
C GLY A 625 29.71 42.94 -52.12
N GLN A 626 30.43 41.82 -52.06
CA GLN A 626 29.91 40.48 -51.73
C GLN A 626 29.94 40.16 -50.21
N LEU A 627 30.42 41.07 -49.36
CA LEU A 627 30.35 40.95 -47.91
C LEU A 627 28.97 41.38 -47.42
N GLU A 628 28.25 40.49 -46.73
CA GLU A 628 26.86 40.74 -46.31
C GLU A 628 26.75 41.81 -45.21
N ASP A 629 27.71 41.83 -44.28
CA ASP A 629 27.78 42.85 -43.23
C ASP A 629 28.39 44.16 -43.74
N ARG A 630 27.52 45.11 -44.09
CA ARG A 630 27.89 46.44 -44.57
C ARG A 630 28.64 47.28 -43.53
N THR A 631 28.40 47.05 -42.24
CA THR A 631 29.09 47.79 -41.18
C THR A 631 30.53 47.32 -41.03
N LEU A 632 30.73 46.00 -41.14
CA LEU A 632 32.05 45.38 -41.18
C LEU A 632 32.83 45.82 -42.42
N ALA A 633 32.19 45.81 -43.59
CA ALA A 633 32.79 46.25 -44.85
C ALA A 633 33.31 47.70 -44.75
N ARG A 634 32.49 48.60 -44.20
CA ARG A 634 32.88 49.99 -43.96
C ARG A 634 34.08 50.10 -43.02
N ARG A 635 34.06 49.39 -41.89
CA ARG A 635 35.14 49.40 -40.91
C ARG A 635 36.46 48.88 -41.52
N ILE A 636 36.40 47.85 -42.35
CA ILE A 636 37.59 47.29 -43.02
C ILE A 636 38.17 48.31 -44.02
N VAL A 637 37.32 48.99 -44.79
CA VAL A 637 37.75 50.05 -45.71
C VAL A 637 38.38 51.22 -44.95
N GLU A 638 37.77 51.67 -43.84
CA GLU A 638 38.32 52.74 -42.99
C GLU A 638 39.68 52.35 -42.42
N THR A 639 39.82 51.16 -41.81
CA THR A 639 41.11 50.68 -41.27
C THR A 639 42.19 50.53 -42.35
N ALA A 640 41.83 50.02 -43.53
CA ALA A 640 42.78 49.86 -44.63
C ALA A 640 43.22 51.21 -45.24
N ALA A 641 42.29 52.16 -45.32
CA ALA A 641 42.55 53.53 -45.77
C ALA A 641 43.42 54.30 -44.76
N GLU A 642 43.19 54.13 -43.45
CA GLU A 642 44.04 54.70 -42.39
C GLU A 642 45.48 54.18 -42.51
N ARG A 643 45.67 52.85 -42.60
CA ARG A 643 47.00 52.25 -42.83
C ARG A 643 47.66 52.73 -44.12
N PHE A 644 46.88 52.87 -45.19
CA PHE A 644 47.39 53.44 -46.45
C PHE A 644 47.87 54.88 -46.28
N CYS A 645 47.18 55.69 -45.47
CA CYS A 645 47.62 57.05 -45.15
C CYS A 645 48.89 57.05 -44.31
N GLU A 646 49.03 56.14 -43.34
CA GLU A 646 50.24 55.98 -42.52
C GLU A 646 51.46 55.64 -43.40
N ASP A 647 51.34 54.65 -44.29
CA ASP A 647 52.41 54.29 -45.25
C ASP A 647 52.78 55.45 -46.18
N PHE A 648 51.78 56.22 -46.60
CA PHE A 648 52.01 57.41 -47.42
C PHE A 648 52.74 58.51 -46.63
N GLU A 649 52.37 58.73 -45.37
CA GLU A 649 53.04 59.70 -44.48
C GLU A 649 54.51 59.33 -44.24
N GLU A 650 54.82 58.04 -44.06
CA GLU A 650 56.20 57.55 -43.96
C GLU A 650 57.00 57.80 -45.25
N MET A 651 56.37 57.56 -46.42
CA MET A 651 56.98 57.86 -47.71
C MET A 651 57.17 59.37 -47.92
N GLU A 652 56.21 60.20 -47.52
CA GLU A 652 56.34 61.66 -47.56
C GLU A 652 57.53 62.12 -46.71
N GLN A 653 57.68 61.58 -45.49
CA GLN A 653 58.82 61.89 -44.62
C GLN A 653 60.15 61.51 -45.28
N LEU A 654 60.26 60.33 -45.89
CA LEU A 654 61.47 59.91 -46.60
C LEU A 654 61.79 60.79 -47.81
N ILE A 655 60.77 61.27 -48.53
CA ILE A 655 60.95 62.22 -49.65
C ILE A 655 61.44 63.57 -49.14
N VAL A 656 60.89 64.07 -48.02
CA VAL A 656 61.33 65.32 -47.36
C VAL A 656 62.78 65.20 -46.91
N GLU A 657 63.13 64.11 -46.21
CA GLU A 657 64.48 63.88 -45.72
C GLU A 657 65.49 63.76 -46.87
N ALA A 658 65.11 63.14 -47.98
CA ALA A 658 65.96 63.06 -49.17
C ALA A 658 66.20 64.43 -49.82
N ASP A 659 65.15 65.25 -49.97
CA ASP A 659 65.27 66.63 -50.47
C ASP A 659 66.10 67.49 -49.49
N GLU A 660 65.98 67.31 -48.18
CA GLU A 660 66.82 68.01 -47.18
C GLU A 660 68.30 67.61 -47.23
N VAL A 661 68.60 66.32 -47.40
CA VAL A 661 69.99 65.83 -47.55
C VAL A 661 70.60 66.36 -48.85
N ARG A 662 69.81 66.40 -49.93
CA ARG A 662 70.21 66.98 -51.22
C ARG A 662 70.46 68.50 -51.08
N ALA A 663 69.59 69.22 -50.36
CA ALA A 663 69.78 70.64 -50.06
C ALA A 663 71.02 70.93 -49.19
N LYS A 664 71.36 70.03 -48.25
CA LYS A 664 72.58 70.13 -47.43
C LYS A 664 73.86 69.84 -48.23
N GLN A 665 73.80 68.96 -49.24
CA GLN A 665 74.92 68.70 -50.17
C GLN A 665 75.17 69.89 -51.11
N VAL A 666 74.11 70.50 -51.65
CA VAL A 666 74.20 71.68 -52.53
C VAL A 666 74.75 72.91 -51.78
N ASN A 667 74.43 73.09 -50.50
CA ASN A 667 74.99 74.18 -49.68
C ASN A 667 76.45 73.95 -49.23
N GLY A 668 77.03 72.75 -49.45
CA GLY A 668 78.37 72.37 -49.01
C GLY A 668 79.47 72.48 -50.07
N GLU A 669 79.14 72.45 -51.36
CA GLU A 669 80.09 72.58 -52.46
C GLU A 669 79.76 73.80 -53.32
N ALA A 670 80.65 74.79 -53.29
CA ALA A 670 80.56 75.96 -54.15
C ALA A 670 80.77 75.56 -55.61
N GLY A 671 79.67 75.51 -56.37
CA GLY A 671 79.62 75.78 -57.79
C GLY A 671 79.63 74.57 -58.72
N THR A 672 78.48 74.32 -59.36
CA THR A 672 78.33 74.17 -60.82
C THR A 672 76.84 74.30 -61.17
N GLU A 673 76.49 75.41 -61.82
CA GLU A 673 75.24 75.57 -62.57
C GLU A 673 75.30 74.63 -63.79
N ASP A 674 74.33 73.71 -63.96
CA ASP A 674 73.88 73.09 -65.24
C ASP A 674 73.25 71.67 -65.11
N GLU A 675 72.47 71.38 -64.06
CA GLU A 675 71.41 70.36 -64.15
C GLU A 675 70.11 70.98 -63.63
N GLU A 676 69.01 70.89 -64.38
CA GLU A 676 67.68 71.32 -63.92
C GLU A 676 67.38 70.58 -62.59
N GLU A 677 67.53 71.28 -61.46
CA GLU A 677 67.34 70.72 -60.13
C GLU A 677 65.85 70.42 -59.91
N VAL A 678 65.40 69.23 -60.32
CA VAL A 678 64.05 68.75 -60.04
C VAL A 678 63.99 68.25 -58.60
N TRP A 679 63.26 68.97 -57.75
CA TRP A 679 63.01 68.57 -56.36
C TRP A 679 61.99 67.43 -56.34
N LEU A 680 62.20 66.41 -55.49
CA LEU A 680 61.30 65.25 -55.47
C LEU A 680 59.89 65.66 -55.02
N ARG A 681 59.77 66.67 -54.14
CA ARG A 681 58.48 67.31 -53.79
C ARG A 681 57.77 68.03 -54.93
N GLU A 682 58.48 68.55 -55.93
CA GLU A 682 57.83 69.18 -57.10
C GLU A 682 57.18 68.13 -58.01
N VAL A 683 57.71 66.91 -58.00
CA VAL A 683 57.20 65.77 -58.77
C VAL A 683 56.12 64.99 -58.01
N PHE A 684 56.16 65.02 -56.68
CA PHE A 684 55.24 64.31 -55.80
C PHE A 684 54.66 65.27 -54.74
N PRO A 685 53.70 66.14 -55.11
CA PRO A 685 53.32 67.31 -54.30
C PRO A 685 52.27 67.05 -53.21
N ARG A 686 51.64 65.86 -53.19
CA ARG A 686 50.56 65.54 -52.24
C ARG A 686 51.08 65.33 -50.82
N THR A 687 50.37 65.86 -49.84
CA THR A 687 50.65 65.64 -48.41
C THR A 687 49.69 64.60 -47.82
N GLY A 688 50.12 63.89 -46.77
CA GLY A 688 49.30 62.88 -46.08
C GLY A 688 47.94 63.41 -45.61
N ASP A 689 47.89 64.67 -45.14
CA ASP A 689 46.65 65.34 -44.73
C ASP A 689 45.64 65.50 -45.88
N GLU A 690 46.10 65.73 -47.12
CA GLU A 690 45.22 65.85 -48.29
C GLU A 690 44.63 64.50 -48.67
N ILE A 691 45.45 63.44 -48.61
CA ILE A 691 45.01 62.07 -48.92
C ILE A 691 44.02 61.58 -47.87
N ARG A 692 44.27 61.85 -46.59
CA ARG A 692 43.36 61.48 -45.51
C ARG A 692 41.99 62.13 -45.64
N VAL A 693 41.91 63.40 -46.08
CA VAL A 693 40.64 64.10 -46.34
C VAL A 693 39.90 63.53 -47.56
N LEU A 694 40.64 63.05 -48.57
CA LEU A 694 40.04 62.44 -49.76
C LEU A 694 39.53 61.00 -49.51
N LEU A 695 40.07 60.32 -48.51
CA LEU A 695 39.71 58.93 -48.16
C LEU A 695 38.74 58.81 -46.98
N SER A 696 38.48 59.90 -46.25
CA SER A 696 37.44 59.99 -45.19
C SER A 696 36.05 60.22 -45.78
#